data_AF-A0AAI9J151-F1
#
_entry.id   AF-A0AAI9J151-F1
#
_cell.length_a   1.000
_cell.length_b   1.000
_cell.length_c   1.000
_cell.angle_alpha   90.00
_cell.angle_beta   90.00
_cell.angle_gamma   90.00
#
_symmetry.space_group_name_H-M   'P 1'
#
loop_
_entity.id
_entity.type
_entity.pdbx_description
1 polymer ?
#
loop_
_entity_poly.entity_id
_entity_poly.type
_entity_poly.pdbx_seq_one_letter_code
_entity_poly.pdbx_strand_id
1 'polypeptide(L)'
;MSPTNRLNAVQRQHLDQALAWLRGCVAPTADLRLDSREIEPGDVFVACPGLVSDGRQFMDQALARGASAILYETEGAPVAPAGAQALPVAQLRTLLGALADEWYGRPSQDLSVVAITGTNGKTSCTQWLAQVLTRMGKPCGSIGTLGALLPDGQSLGGSLTTPDVLTMHRTLARMRAAGARAVALEASSIGIEQGRLDHIRIAVAGFTNLTRDHLDYHGTMQRYEQAKAALFQWPDLQAAVVNADDPAGERLLASLPAALKTGYSLQGAPADVHARDLQATAHGQVFTLTLPDGEVQIVTRLLGQHNISNLLLVAGALSKLGWPLPQIARELAAISPVDGRLQAVTPVPLQHLTAGAQGALVVVDYAHTPDALARALTALRPVAQARGGRLVCVFGCGGERDPGKRPEMGRIAVERADRVVVTSDNPRSESPQDIIDQILAGIPAGMRAAVQPDRALAIMQTLWSAAPDDVILLAGKGHETYQDIGGRKLPFDDRQWARLALLLPHAGAVSTDTRRIGRGELFVALSGENFDGHDYLPQAQSAGACAAVVAHPVADVALPQLVLGDTLAALGRMGTAWRSSFTLPVVAVTGSNGKTTTKEMISAILAQWQGDDGRLATAGNFNNEIGVPLTLLRLRARHRAAVFELGMNHPGEIERLAAMAAPTVALVTNAQREHQEFMHTVEAVAHENGAVIGALPEDGVAVYPGDEPYAAIWDKLAGARRVLRFGLQPGLDVYAERVVTQAHGTQCGVVTPAGSAGLDLPVPGLHNLRNALAAIACGLAAGAPLHTCIAALAGFQAVAGRMQHRQMSDGTVLIDDTYNANPDSARAAIDVLARLPAPRALVLGDMGEVGDNGPAMHREVGDYAREHGIDALITLGEASRDAAHAFGPAARACASVDEVVAALRGLRPSSILIKGSRFMRMERVVTAFSGNNQAPSGQGDKHAA
;
A
#
# COMPACT_ATOMS: atom_id res chain seq x y z
N MET A 1 7.54 -52.15 -1.46
CA MET A 1 7.71 -52.36 -2.91
C MET A 1 6.40 -51.96 -3.59
N SER A 2 6.36 -50.81 -4.28
CA SER A 2 5.19 -50.44 -5.09
C SER A 2 5.40 -50.91 -6.54
N PRO A 3 4.58 -51.85 -7.05
CA PRO A 3 4.72 -52.43 -8.39
C PRO A 3 4.10 -51.57 -9.52
N THR A 4 3.90 -50.27 -9.31
CA THR A 4 2.85 -49.47 -9.97
C THR A 4 3.01 -49.16 -11.46
N ASN A 5 4.19 -49.32 -12.09
CA ASN A 5 4.33 -49.06 -13.55
C ASN A 5 4.30 -50.32 -14.44
N ARG A 6 4.14 -51.53 -13.87
CA ARG A 6 3.99 -52.75 -14.68
C ARG A 6 2.54 -53.22 -14.66
N LEU A 7 1.82 -52.89 -15.72
CA LEU A 7 0.49 -53.45 -15.98
C LEU A 7 0.60 -54.95 -16.21
N ASN A 8 -0.29 -55.72 -15.59
CA ASN A 8 -0.49 -57.13 -15.94
C ASN A 8 -1.23 -57.26 -17.29
N ALA A 9 -1.32 -58.49 -17.82
CA ALA A 9 -1.92 -58.73 -19.14
C ALA A 9 -3.40 -58.26 -19.24
N VAL A 10 -4.18 -58.43 -18.17
CA VAL A 10 -5.60 -58.03 -18.10
C VAL A 10 -5.72 -56.50 -18.07
N GLN A 11 -4.93 -55.84 -17.24
CA GLN A 11 -4.86 -54.38 -17.17
C GLN A 11 -4.45 -53.76 -18.50
N ARG A 12 -3.49 -54.38 -19.22
CA ARG A 12 -3.09 -53.94 -20.55
C ARG A 12 -4.22 -54.09 -21.57
N GLN A 13 -4.99 -55.18 -21.52
CA GLN A 13 -6.16 -55.35 -22.38
C GLN A 13 -7.23 -54.28 -22.12
N HIS A 14 -7.53 -53.96 -20.85
CA HIS A 14 -8.49 -52.90 -20.51
C HIS A 14 -8.01 -51.52 -20.99
N LEU A 15 -6.72 -51.23 -20.83
CA LEU A 15 -6.10 -49.99 -21.33
C LEU A 15 -6.20 -49.88 -22.85
N ASP A 16 -5.82 -50.93 -23.58
CA ASP A 16 -5.84 -50.95 -25.04
C ASP A 16 -7.28 -50.77 -25.57
N GLN A 17 -8.26 -51.41 -24.91
CA GLN A 17 -9.68 -51.24 -25.23
C GLN A 17 -10.15 -49.80 -24.99
N ALA A 18 -9.80 -49.19 -23.85
CA ALA A 18 -10.18 -47.82 -23.53
C ALA A 18 -9.56 -46.82 -24.53
N LEU A 19 -8.28 -46.96 -24.86
CA LEU A 19 -7.59 -46.11 -25.84
C LEU A 19 -8.16 -46.26 -27.25
N ALA A 20 -8.41 -47.49 -27.70
CA ALA A 20 -8.99 -47.75 -29.01
C ALA A 20 -10.39 -47.14 -29.12
N TRP A 21 -11.19 -47.26 -28.06
CA TRP A 21 -12.52 -46.66 -27.99
C TRP A 21 -12.46 -45.13 -28.02
N LEU A 22 -11.63 -44.50 -27.17
CA LEU A 22 -11.45 -43.05 -27.15
C LEU A 22 -11.06 -42.50 -28.53
N ARG A 23 -10.07 -43.12 -29.19
CA ARG A 23 -9.63 -42.72 -30.53
C ARG A 23 -10.72 -42.84 -31.60
N GLY A 24 -11.73 -43.69 -31.38
CA GLY A 24 -12.86 -43.85 -32.28
C GLY A 24 -14.00 -42.87 -32.04
N CYS A 25 -14.07 -42.23 -30.87
CA CYS A 25 -15.25 -41.45 -30.45
C CYS A 25 -14.96 -39.98 -30.11
N VAL A 26 -13.72 -39.61 -29.82
CA VAL A 26 -13.33 -38.21 -29.53
C VAL A 26 -12.15 -37.75 -30.39
N ALA A 27 -11.97 -36.44 -30.49
CA ALA A 27 -10.83 -35.85 -31.21
C ALA A 27 -9.50 -36.22 -30.53
N PRO A 28 -8.39 -36.41 -31.29
CA PRO A 28 -7.08 -36.65 -30.70
C PRO A 28 -6.56 -35.51 -29.79
N THR A 29 -7.17 -34.34 -29.88
CA THR A 29 -6.86 -33.15 -29.07
C THR A 29 -7.71 -33.04 -27.80
N ALA A 30 -8.65 -33.98 -27.55
CA ALA A 30 -9.51 -33.93 -26.37
C ALA A 30 -8.69 -34.12 -25.08
N ASP A 31 -8.94 -33.29 -24.06
CA ASP A 31 -8.27 -33.43 -22.77
C ASP A 31 -9.04 -34.42 -21.87
N LEU A 32 -8.31 -35.23 -21.11
CA LEU A 32 -8.86 -36.12 -20.09
C LEU A 32 -8.94 -35.38 -18.74
N ARG A 33 -10.10 -35.36 -18.09
CA ARG A 33 -10.35 -34.62 -16.84
C ARG A 33 -10.91 -35.52 -15.74
N LEU A 34 -10.37 -35.41 -14.53
CA LEU A 34 -10.93 -36.06 -13.33
C LEU A 34 -11.99 -35.21 -12.61
N ASP A 35 -12.00 -33.89 -12.83
CA ASP A 35 -12.92 -32.95 -12.19
C ASP A 35 -13.98 -32.49 -13.20
N SER A 36 -15.26 -32.79 -12.91
CA SER A 36 -16.39 -32.37 -13.74
C SER A 36 -16.49 -30.85 -13.87
N ARG A 37 -15.93 -30.10 -12.91
CA ARG A 37 -15.90 -28.64 -12.90
C ARG A 37 -14.85 -28.05 -13.83
N GLU A 38 -13.95 -28.86 -14.38
CA GLU A 38 -12.92 -28.44 -15.33
C GLU A 38 -13.21 -28.89 -16.77
N ILE A 39 -14.33 -29.58 -17.00
CA ILE A 39 -14.74 -30.02 -18.34
C ILE A 39 -15.01 -28.80 -19.23
N GLU A 40 -14.39 -28.81 -20.40
CA GLU A 40 -14.70 -27.94 -21.54
C GLU A 40 -15.35 -28.75 -22.68
N PRO A 41 -16.10 -28.11 -23.59
CA PRO A 41 -16.68 -28.80 -24.74
C PRO A 41 -15.61 -29.54 -25.56
N GLY A 42 -15.77 -30.85 -25.71
CA GLY A 42 -14.79 -31.71 -26.40
C GLY A 42 -13.98 -32.62 -25.48
N ASP A 43 -13.92 -32.32 -24.19
CA ASP A 43 -13.13 -33.09 -23.21
C ASP A 43 -13.76 -34.46 -22.90
N VAL A 44 -12.96 -35.33 -22.28
CA VAL A 44 -13.38 -36.62 -21.75
C VAL A 44 -13.38 -36.57 -20.24
N PHE A 45 -14.53 -36.88 -19.64
CA PHE A 45 -14.63 -37.02 -18.20
C PHE A 45 -14.25 -38.44 -17.77
N VAL A 46 -13.35 -38.55 -16.81
CA VAL A 46 -12.86 -39.82 -16.28
C VAL A 46 -13.37 -39.98 -14.85
N ALA A 47 -14.44 -40.76 -14.69
CA ALA A 47 -15.21 -40.89 -13.46
C ALA A 47 -14.76 -42.10 -12.62
N CYS A 48 -13.96 -41.82 -11.58
CA CYS A 48 -13.47 -42.82 -10.64
C CYS A 48 -13.92 -42.50 -9.20
N PRO A 49 -14.06 -43.52 -8.33
CA PRO A 49 -14.18 -43.31 -6.89
C PRO A 49 -12.95 -42.59 -6.33
N GLY A 50 -13.18 -41.49 -5.61
CA GLY A 50 -12.16 -40.76 -4.86
C GLY A 50 -12.16 -41.13 -3.36
N LEU A 51 -11.31 -40.45 -2.59
CA LEU A 51 -11.23 -40.64 -1.12
C LEU A 51 -12.40 -39.99 -0.36
N VAL A 52 -12.97 -38.91 -0.92
CA VAL A 52 -14.01 -38.09 -0.28
C VAL A 52 -15.33 -38.13 -1.05
N SER A 53 -15.26 -38.19 -2.38
CA SER A 53 -16.43 -38.22 -3.26
C SER A 53 -16.22 -39.22 -4.40
N ASP A 54 -17.31 -39.71 -4.97
CA ASP A 54 -17.29 -40.62 -6.10
C ASP A 54 -17.51 -39.85 -7.40
N GLY A 55 -16.52 -39.82 -8.28
CA GLY A 55 -16.57 -39.10 -9.56
C GLY A 55 -17.73 -39.52 -10.45
N ARG A 56 -18.24 -40.74 -10.28
CA ARG A 56 -19.37 -41.27 -11.06
C ARG A 56 -20.69 -40.56 -10.76
N GLN A 57 -20.80 -39.90 -9.62
CA GLN A 57 -21.98 -39.09 -9.28
C GLN A 57 -22.08 -37.80 -10.11
N PHE A 58 -21.01 -37.42 -10.81
CA PHE A 58 -20.93 -36.17 -11.58
C PHE A 58 -20.94 -36.37 -13.09
N MET A 59 -21.31 -37.55 -13.58
CA MET A 59 -21.38 -37.86 -15.02
C MET A 59 -22.37 -36.93 -15.75
N ASP A 60 -23.58 -36.74 -15.21
CA ASP A 60 -24.58 -35.85 -15.81
C ASP A 60 -24.09 -34.40 -15.85
N GLN A 61 -23.40 -33.96 -14.79
CA GLN A 61 -22.80 -32.63 -14.73
C GLN A 61 -21.73 -32.44 -15.80
N ALA A 62 -20.89 -33.45 -16.04
CA ALA A 62 -19.86 -33.41 -17.06
C ALA A 62 -20.48 -33.34 -18.48
N LEU A 63 -21.52 -34.13 -18.75
CA LEU A 63 -22.26 -34.06 -20.02
C LEU A 63 -22.91 -32.70 -20.23
N ALA A 64 -23.53 -32.14 -19.19
CA ALA A 64 -24.13 -30.80 -19.24
C ALA A 64 -23.11 -29.70 -19.54
N ARG A 65 -21.82 -29.94 -19.25
CA ARG A 65 -20.70 -29.03 -19.55
C ARG A 65 -20.04 -29.29 -20.90
N GLY A 66 -20.50 -30.31 -21.64
CA GLY A 66 -20.02 -30.60 -22.99
C GLY A 66 -18.97 -31.70 -23.09
N ALA A 67 -18.84 -32.57 -22.08
CA ALA A 67 -18.01 -33.77 -22.21
C ALA A 67 -18.46 -34.59 -23.43
N SER A 68 -17.52 -34.90 -24.32
CA SER A 68 -17.80 -35.69 -25.53
C SER A 68 -17.83 -37.19 -25.26
N ALA A 69 -17.14 -37.63 -24.22
CA ALA A 69 -17.14 -39.01 -23.76
C ALA A 69 -16.93 -39.11 -22.24
N ILE A 70 -17.36 -40.23 -21.66
CA ILE A 70 -17.11 -40.60 -20.27
C ILE A 70 -16.41 -41.96 -20.21
N LEU A 71 -15.29 -42.04 -19.50
CA LEU A 71 -14.77 -43.30 -18.98
C LEU A 71 -15.17 -43.42 -17.52
N TYR A 72 -15.71 -44.56 -17.09
CA TYR A 72 -16.10 -44.73 -15.68
C TYR A 72 -15.71 -46.08 -15.11
N GLU A 73 -15.40 -46.11 -13.81
CA GLU A 73 -15.07 -47.36 -13.11
C GLU A 73 -16.27 -48.30 -13.07
N THR A 74 -16.11 -49.52 -13.59
CA THR A 74 -17.16 -50.54 -13.72
C THR A 74 -17.70 -51.00 -12.37
N GLU A 75 -16.85 -51.16 -11.37
CA GLU A 75 -17.24 -51.79 -10.10
C GLU A 75 -18.17 -50.90 -9.27
N GLY A 76 -19.45 -51.27 -9.14
CA GLY A 76 -20.44 -50.46 -8.44
C GLY A 76 -20.91 -49.23 -9.22
N ALA A 77 -20.75 -49.25 -10.55
CA ALA A 77 -21.16 -48.14 -11.41
C ALA A 77 -22.69 -47.96 -11.42
N PRO A 78 -23.18 -46.70 -11.42
CA PRO A 78 -24.57 -46.41 -11.77
C PRO A 78 -24.82 -46.69 -13.26
N VAL A 79 -26.09 -46.79 -13.65
CA VAL A 79 -26.49 -46.92 -15.06
C VAL A 79 -25.96 -45.71 -15.83
N ALA A 80 -25.25 -45.93 -16.93
CA ALA A 80 -24.75 -44.84 -17.77
C ALA A 80 -25.91 -43.96 -18.26
N PRO A 81 -25.75 -42.63 -18.32
CA PRO A 81 -26.79 -41.73 -18.82
C PRO A 81 -27.23 -42.12 -20.24
N ALA A 82 -28.54 -42.20 -20.47
CA ALA A 82 -29.08 -42.67 -21.74
C ALA A 82 -28.65 -41.75 -22.91
N GLY A 83 -28.05 -42.34 -23.95
CA GLY A 83 -27.57 -41.60 -25.13
C GLY A 83 -26.19 -40.97 -24.99
N ALA A 84 -25.55 -41.05 -23.80
CA ALA A 84 -24.18 -40.57 -23.62
C ALA A 84 -23.16 -41.56 -24.20
N GLN A 85 -22.08 -41.04 -24.78
CA GLN A 85 -20.91 -41.85 -25.12
C GLN A 85 -20.15 -42.18 -23.82
N ALA A 86 -20.45 -43.32 -23.22
CA ALA A 86 -19.83 -43.73 -21.96
C ALA A 86 -19.29 -45.18 -22.04
N LEU A 87 -18.07 -45.41 -21.56
CA LEU A 87 -17.43 -46.73 -21.52
C LEU A 87 -17.10 -47.14 -20.08
N PRO A 88 -17.64 -48.27 -19.58
CA PRO A 88 -17.19 -48.86 -18.33
C PRO A 88 -15.78 -49.47 -18.50
N VAL A 89 -14.85 -49.11 -17.63
CA VAL A 89 -13.49 -49.63 -17.59
C VAL A 89 -13.21 -50.19 -16.20
N ALA A 90 -12.90 -51.48 -16.11
CA ALA A 90 -12.61 -52.12 -14.84
C ALA A 90 -11.20 -51.75 -14.36
N GLN A 91 -11.08 -51.41 -13.07
CA GLN A 91 -9.84 -50.95 -12.45
C GLN A 91 -9.31 -49.64 -13.05
N LEU A 92 -10.21 -48.79 -13.56
CA LEU A 92 -9.89 -47.53 -14.24
C LEU A 92 -8.95 -46.67 -13.41
N ARG A 93 -9.16 -46.59 -12.08
CA ARG A 93 -8.31 -45.81 -11.18
C ARG A 93 -6.83 -46.23 -11.24
N THR A 94 -6.55 -47.52 -11.38
CA THR A 94 -5.16 -48.03 -11.50
C THR A 94 -4.56 -47.85 -12.89
N LEU A 95 -5.40 -47.59 -13.90
CA LEU A 95 -4.99 -47.42 -15.29
C LEU A 95 -4.74 -45.96 -15.66
N LEU A 96 -5.14 -45.00 -14.82
CA LEU A 96 -5.11 -43.56 -15.16
C LEU A 96 -3.73 -43.08 -15.64
N GLY A 97 -2.66 -43.50 -14.97
CA GLY A 97 -1.29 -43.14 -15.36
C GLY A 97 -0.91 -43.65 -16.74
N ALA A 98 -1.16 -44.93 -17.02
CA ALA A 98 -0.86 -45.53 -18.32
C ALA A 98 -1.77 -44.98 -19.43
N LEU A 99 -3.06 -44.79 -19.12
CA LEU A 99 -4.03 -44.17 -20.01
C LEU A 99 -3.57 -42.78 -20.44
N ALA A 100 -3.14 -41.95 -19.50
CA ALA A 100 -2.68 -40.61 -19.79
C ALA A 100 -1.32 -40.60 -20.51
N ASP A 101 -0.36 -41.45 -20.11
CA ASP A 101 0.94 -41.58 -20.80
C ASP A 101 0.72 -41.93 -22.28
N GLU A 102 -0.13 -42.91 -22.60
CA GLU A 102 -0.41 -43.28 -23.99
C GLU A 102 -1.27 -42.26 -24.74
N TRP A 103 -2.28 -41.67 -24.09
CA TRP A 103 -3.18 -40.69 -24.72
C TRP A 103 -2.43 -39.44 -25.17
N TYR A 104 -1.55 -38.91 -24.31
CA TYR A 104 -0.77 -37.70 -24.62
C TYR A 104 0.57 -37.99 -25.33
N GLY A 105 0.77 -39.21 -25.82
CA GLY A 105 1.92 -39.60 -26.64
C GLY A 105 3.24 -39.66 -25.87
N ARG A 106 3.22 -40.24 -24.68
CA ARG A 106 4.34 -40.56 -23.79
C ARG A 106 5.27 -39.37 -23.52
N PRO A 107 4.74 -38.23 -23.05
CA PRO A 107 5.49 -36.98 -23.03
C PRO A 107 6.78 -37.04 -22.21
N SER A 108 6.81 -37.82 -21.13
CA SER A 108 7.99 -37.96 -20.28
C SER A 108 9.14 -38.75 -20.93
N GLN A 109 8.91 -39.43 -22.06
CA GLN A 109 9.96 -40.16 -22.78
C GLN A 109 10.93 -39.21 -23.49
N ASP A 110 10.42 -38.04 -23.91
CA ASP A 110 11.19 -37.01 -24.63
C ASP A 110 11.72 -35.91 -23.69
N LEU A 111 11.43 -36.00 -22.39
CA LEU A 111 11.74 -34.98 -21.39
C LEU A 111 12.68 -35.55 -20.32
N SER A 112 13.74 -34.82 -19.99
CA SER A 112 14.50 -35.10 -18.76
C SER A 112 13.72 -34.59 -17.54
N VAL A 113 12.93 -35.47 -16.92
CA VAL A 113 12.16 -35.14 -15.72
C VAL A 113 13.05 -35.23 -14.48
N VAL A 114 13.14 -34.13 -13.72
CA VAL A 114 13.81 -34.05 -12.41
C VAL A 114 12.76 -33.85 -11.33
N ALA A 115 12.55 -34.87 -10.49
CA ALA A 115 11.53 -34.85 -9.45
C ALA A 115 12.15 -34.60 -8.07
N ILE A 116 11.72 -33.56 -7.37
CA ILE A 116 12.25 -33.16 -6.06
C ILE A 116 11.21 -33.41 -4.97
N THR A 117 11.59 -34.17 -3.95
CA THR A 117 10.80 -34.38 -2.74
C THR A 117 11.53 -33.93 -1.47
N GLY A 118 10.77 -33.85 -0.40
CA GLY A 118 11.20 -33.39 0.91
C GLY A 118 10.15 -32.52 1.58
N THR A 119 10.40 -32.09 2.81
CA THR A 119 9.48 -31.24 3.57
C THR A 119 9.61 -29.80 3.07
N ASN A 120 10.83 -29.26 3.12
CA ASN A 120 11.14 -27.91 2.69
C ASN A 120 12.11 -27.87 1.50
N GLY A 121 12.08 -26.81 0.69
CA GLY A 121 13.07 -26.56 -0.38
C GLY A 121 12.69 -27.09 -1.78
N LYS A 122 11.60 -27.86 -1.92
CA LYS A 122 11.12 -28.39 -3.22
C LYS A 122 10.93 -27.30 -4.27
N THR A 123 10.18 -26.25 -3.93
CA THR A 123 9.92 -25.12 -4.83
C THR A 123 11.22 -24.39 -5.22
N SER A 124 12.12 -24.12 -4.28
CA SER A 124 13.40 -23.49 -4.59
C SER A 124 14.23 -24.31 -5.57
N CYS A 125 14.44 -25.60 -5.30
CA CYS A 125 15.22 -26.47 -6.18
C CYS A 125 14.60 -26.61 -7.57
N THR A 126 13.27 -26.79 -7.65
CA THR A 126 12.58 -26.97 -8.95
C THR A 126 12.62 -25.71 -9.80
N GLN A 127 12.37 -24.54 -9.21
CA GLN A 127 12.46 -23.26 -9.92
C GLN A 127 13.88 -22.96 -10.39
N TRP A 128 14.89 -23.19 -9.53
CA TRP A 128 16.29 -22.98 -9.92
C TRP A 128 16.74 -23.95 -11.00
N LEU A 129 16.35 -25.23 -10.94
CA LEU A 129 16.62 -26.18 -12.02
C LEU A 129 16.00 -25.73 -13.35
N ALA A 130 14.74 -25.27 -13.34
CA ALA A 130 14.09 -24.79 -14.55
C ALA A 130 14.78 -23.56 -15.14
N GLN A 131 15.13 -22.58 -14.30
CA GLN A 131 15.84 -21.37 -14.71
C GLN A 131 17.23 -21.69 -15.28
N VAL A 132 18.03 -22.47 -14.55
CA VAL A 132 19.41 -22.79 -14.92
C VAL A 132 19.46 -23.62 -16.19
N LEU A 133 18.64 -24.67 -16.31
CA LEU A 133 18.61 -25.51 -17.51
C LEU A 133 18.20 -24.69 -18.74
N THR A 134 17.21 -23.80 -18.61
CA THR A 134 16.78 -22.93 -19.71
C THR A 134 17.90 -21.98 -20.14
N ARG A 135 18.61 -21.32 -19.21
CA ARG A 135 19.75 -20.44 -19.52
C ARG A 135 20.94 -21.18 -20.14
N MET A 136 21.14 -22.44 -19.75
CA MET A 136 22.14 -23.33 -20.35
C MET A 136 21.73 -23.89 -21.73
N GLY A 137 20.57 -23.49 -22.27
CA GLY A 137 20.12 -23.90 -23.59
C GLY A 137 19.35 -25.22 -23.62
N LYS A 138 18.88 -25.72 -22.48
CA LYS A 138 17.94 -26.84 -22.38
C LYS A 138 16.60 -26.35 -21.81
N PRO A 139 15.67 -25.86 -22.67
CA PRO A 139 14.39 -25.30 -22.23
C PRO A 139 13.68 -26.21 -21.23
N CYS A 140 13.35 -25.69 -20.05
CA CYS A 140 12.87 -26.48 -18.94
C CYS A 140 11.60 -25.87 -18.35
N GLY A 141 10.51 -26.65 -18.32
CA GLY A 141 9.30 -26.29 -17.60
C GLY A 141 9.40 -26.61 -16.11
N SER A 142 8.52 -26.03 -15.29
CA SER A 142 8.41 -26.39 -13.87
C SER A 142 6.98 -26.71 -13.47
N ILE A 143 6.79 -27.67 -12.58
CA ILE A 143 5.48 -28.06 -12.02
C ILE A 143 5.61 -28.09 -10.51
N GLY A 144 4.82 -27.27 -9.81
CA GLY A 144 4.91 -27.20 -8.36
C GLY A 144 3.88 -26.30 -7.70
N THR A 145 4.24 -25.81 -6.51
CA THR A 145 3.38 -24.96 -5.69
C THR A 145 3.04 -23.63 -6.36
N LEU A 146 3.90 -23.14 -7.27
CA LEU A 146 3.67 -21.93 -8.07
C LEU A 146 2.89 -22.20 -9.37
N GLY A 147 2.28 -23.39 -9.48
CA GLY A 147 1.63 -23.87 -10.70
C GLY A 147 2.61 -24.51 -11.68
N ALA A 148 2.13 -24.72 -12.91
CA ALA A 148 2.91 -25.19 -14.02
C ALA A 148 3.38 -24.02 -14.89
N LEU A 149 4.69 -23.90 -15.11
CA LEU A 149 5.31 -22.84 -15.92
C LEU A 149 6.02 -23.43 -17.14
N LEU A 150 5.78 -22.84 -18.31
CA LEU A 150 6.52 -23.13 -19.53
C LEU A 150 7.97 -22.60 -19.45
N PRO A 151 8.88 -23.03 -20.34
CA PRO A 151 10.27 -22.56 -20.35
C PRO A 151 10.44 -21.04 -20.51
N ASP A 152 9.47 -20.37 -21.13
CA ASP A 152 9.43 -18.90 -21.27
C ASP A 152 8.82 -18.19 -20.05
N GLY A 153 8.41 -18.93 -19.03
CA GLY A 153 7.77 -18.43 -17.81
C GLY A 153 6.25 -18.28 -17.89
N GLN A 154 5.61 -18.56 -19.03
CA GLN A 154 4.15 -18.49 -19.13
C GLN A 154 3.50 -19.53 -18.22
N SER A 155 2.50 -19.11 -17.43
CA SER A 155 1.78 -20.00 -16.53
C SER A 155 0.68 -20.79 -17.26
N LEU A 156 0.62 -22.09 -16.99
CA LEU A 156 -0.47 -23.00 -17.34
C LEU A 156 -1.49 -23.16 -16.19
N GLY A 157 -1.32 -22.42 -15.09
CA GLY A 157 -2.12 -22.56 -13.88
C GLY A 157 -1.76 -23.79 -13.03
N GLY A 158 -2.63 -24.14 -12.08
CA GLY A 158 -2.48 -25.29 -11.18
C GLY A 158 -2.68 -24.93 -9.70
N SER A 159 -3.41 -25.78 -8.98
CA SER A 159 -3.77 -25.56 -7.56
C SER A 159 -3.03 -26.49 -6.58
N LEU A 160 -2.49 -27.61 -7.07
CA LEU A 160 -1.82 -28.62 -6.26
C LEU A 160 -0.32 -28.60 -6.52
N THR A 161 0.49 -28.76 -5.46
CA THR A 161 1.95 -28.91 -5.58
C THR A 161 2.34 -30.06 -6.51
N THR A 162 1.56 -31.14 -6.49
CA THR A 162 1.65 -32.24 -7.46
C THR A 162 0.24 -32.43 -8.03
N PRO A 163 -0.03 -32.00 -9.29
CA PRO A 163 -1.31 -32.19 -9.97
C PRO A 163 -1.79 -33.65 -9.94
N ASP A 164 -3.09 -33.88 -10.16
CA ASP A 164 -3.58 -35.24 -10.41
C ASP A 164 -2.92 -35.84 -11.66
N VAL A 165 -2.97 -37.18 -11.77
CA VAL A 165 -2.22 -37.92 -12.79
C VAL A 165 -2.60 -37.53 -14.22
N LEU A 166 -3.88 -37.22 -14.52
CA LEU A 166 -4.29 -36.84 -15.87
C LEU A 166 -3.80 -35.42 -16.20
N THR A 167 -3.97 -34.49 -15.25
CA THR A 167 -3.46 -33.13 -15.39
C THR A 167 -1.93 -33.11 -15.51
N MET A 168 -1.22 -33.97 -14.80
CA MET A 168 0.23 -34.09 -14.85
C MET A 168 0.71 -34.47 -16.26
N HIS A 169 0.19 -35.55 -16.85
CA HIS A 169 0.55 -35.97 -18.20
C HIS A 169 0.15 -34.96 -19.27
N ARG A 170 -1.04 -34.34 -19.15
CA ARG A 170 -1.46 -33.22 -20.02
C ARG A 170 -0.46 -32.06 -19.97
N THR A 171 -0.03 -31.70 -18.76
CA THR A 171 0.92 -30.60 -18.54
C THR A 171 2.27 -30.91 -19.16
N LEU A 172 2.81 -32.12 -18.97
CA LEU A 172 4.05 -32.55 -19.60
C LEU A 172 3.96 -32.52 -21.12
N ALA A 173 2.82 -32.92 -21.69
CA ALA A 173 2.61 -32.89 -23.14
C ALA A 173 2.56 -31.46 -23.69
N ARG A 174 1.89 -30.54 -22.99
CA ARG A 174 1.87 -29.10 -23.33
C ARG A 174 3.27 -28.48 -23.23
N MET A 175 4.05 -28.83 -22.20
CA MET A 175 5.45 -28.38 -22.08
C MET A 175 6.32 -28.89 -23.23
N ARG A 176 6.21 -30.18 -23.59
CA ARG A 176 6.91 -30.75 -24.75
C ARG A 176 6.53 -30.03 -26.04
N ALA A 177 5.23 -29.77 -26.26
CA ALA A 177 4.74 -29.05 -27.43
C ALA A 177 5.27 -27.61 -27.50
N ALA A 178 5.45 -26.95 -26.35
CA ALA A 178 6.09 -25.64 -26.22
C ALA A 178 7.64 -25.69 -26.34
N GLY A 179 8.22 -26.84 -26.69
CA GLY A 179 9.66 -26.98 -26.94
C GLY A 179 10.51 -27.33 -25.71
N ALA A 180 9.90 -27.68 -24.58
CA ALA A 180 10.66 -28.14 -23.42
C ALA A 180 11.46 -29.42 -23.74
N ARG A 181 12.64 -29.53 -23.12
CA ARG A 181 13.55 -30.69 -23.16
C ARG A 181 13.83 -31.25 -21.76
N ALA A 182 13.40 -30.54 -20.73
CA ALA A 182 13.46 -30.96 -19.33
C ALA A 182 12.22 -30.44 -18.59
N VAL A 183 11.91 -31.08 -17.46
CA VAL A 183 10.88 -30.60 -16.53
C VAL A 183 11.37 -30.78 -15.10
N ALA A 184 11.32 -29.73 -14.30
CA ALA A 184 11.56 -29.81 -12.86
C ALA A 184 10.22 -29.89 -12.11
N LEU A 185 10.02 -30.93 -11.33
CA LEU A 185 8.73 -31.31 -10.73
C LEU A 185 8.84 -31.40 -9.21
N GLU A 186 7.90 -30.77 -8.49
CA GLU A 186 7.71 -31.01 -7.06
C GLU A 186 6.90 -32.30 -6.83
N ALA A 187 7.54 -33.29 -6.21
CA ALA A 187 6.94 -34.57 -5.84
C ALA A 187 6.54 -34.56 -4.36
N SER A 188 5.32 -34.11 -4.06
CA SER A 188 4.78 -34.14 -2.70
C SER A 188 4.57 -35.58 -2.22
N SER A 189 4.65 -35.82 -0.91
CA SER A 189 4.43 -37.17 -0.34
C SER A 189 3.03 -37.69 -0.65
N ILE A 190 2.03 -36.82 -0.60
CA ILE A 190 0.64 -37.12 -0.95
C ILE A 190 0.54 -37.46 -2.44
N GLY A 191 1.20 -36.69 -3.31
CA GLY A 191 1.22 -36.96 -4.74
C GLY A 191 1.87 -38.29 -5.10
N ILE A 192 2.99 -38.63 -4.45
CA ILE A 192 3.65 -39.94 -4.61
C ILE A 192 2.75 -41.06 -4.12
N GLU A 193 2.18 -40.95 -2.91
CA GLU A 193 1.33 -42.01 -2.32
C GLU A 193 0.02 -42.23 -3.11
N GLN A 194 -0.55 -41.17 -3.69
CA GLN A 194 -1.78 -41.24 -4.48
C GLN A 194 -1.57 -41.66 -5.94
N GLY A 195 -0.34 -41.98 -6.35
CA GLY A 195 -0.04 -42.38 -7.74
C GLY A 195 -0.13 -41.24 -8.75
N ARG A 196 0.01 -39.98 -8.32
CA ARG A 196 -0.11 -38.82 -9.22
C ARG A 196 1.03 -38.72 -10.24
N LEU A 197 2.14 -39.42 -9.98
CA LEU A 197 3.30 -39.50 -10.88
C LEU A 197 3.32 -40.79 -11.71
N ASP A 198 2.30 -41.65 -11.62
CA ASP A 198 2.31 -42.97 -12.26
C ASP A 198 2.59 -42.86 -13.77
N HIS A 199 3.41 -43.79 -14.26
CA HIS A 199 3.92 -43.85 -15.63
C HIS A 199 4.80 -42.68 -16.11
N ILE A 200 5.21 -41.77 -15.23
CA ILE A 200 6.24 -40.77 -15.56
C ILE A 200 7.63 -41.42 -15.48
N ARG A 201 8.42 -41.23 -16.52
CA ARG A 201 9.85 -41.59 -16.57
C ARG A 201 10.64 -40.48 -15.88
N ILE A 202 11.34 -40.81 -14.79
CA ILE A 202 12.08 -39.84 -13.96
C ILE A 202 13.57 -40.05 -14.19
N ALA A 203 14.27 -39.04 -14.69
CA ALA A 203 15.72 -39.12 -14.90
C ALA A 203 16.48 -38.97 -13.57
N VAL A 204 16.12 -37.94 -12.78
CA VAL A 204 16.79 -37.63 -11.51
C VAL A 204 15.76 -37.43 -10.41
N ALA A 205 15.97 -38.07 -9.26
CA ALA A 205 15.19 -37.86 -8.05
C ALA A 205 16.04 -37.10 -7.01
N GLY A 206 15.49 -36.05 -6.42
CA GLY A 206 16.16 -35.24 -5.39
C GLY A 206 15.46 -35.31 -4.03
N PHE A 207 16.21 -35.47 -2.95
CA PHE A 207 15.71 -35.43 -1.57
C PHE A 207 16.31 -34.25 -0.81
N THR A 208 15.48 -33.33 -0.31
CA THR A 208 15.95 -32.17 0.45
C THR A 208 16.09 -32.43 1.96
N ASN A 209 15.00 -32.79 2.66
CA ASN A 209 14.94 -33.00 4.10
C ASN A 209 13.60 -33.62 4.55
N LEU A 210 13.55 -34.13 5.78
CA LEU A 210 12.33 -34.61 6.44
C LEU A 210 12.16 -34.02 7.85
N THR A 211 11.15 -33.16 8.02
CA THR A 211 10.73 -32.64 9.34
C THR A 211 9.24 -32.91 9.56
N ARG A 212 8.72 -32.66 10.77
CA ARG A 212 7.30 -32.91 11.09
C ARG A 212 6.38 -32.06 10.23
N ASP A 213 5.61 -32.70 9.37
CA ASP A 213 4.60 -32.09 8.49
C ASP A 213 3.60 -33.16 8.01
N HIS A 214 2.43 -32.75 7.54
CA HIS A 214 1.40 -33.62 6.92
C HIS A 214 0.99 -34.87 7.73
N LEU A 215 1.12 -34.85 9.06
CA LEU A 215 0.76 -35.99 9.91
C LEU A 215 -0.75 -36.21 10.04
N ASP A 216 -1.55 -35.19 9.72
CA ASP A 216 -2.99 -35.28 9.51
C ASP A 216 -3.35 -36.27 8.39
N TYR A 217 -2.52 -36.38 7.35
CA TYR A 217 -2.68 -37.35 6.27
C TYR A 217 -1.93 -38.66 6.53
N HIS A 218 -0.65 -38.58 6.91
CA HIS A 218 0.23 -39.76 7.02
C HIS A 218 0.08 -40.52 8.35
N GLY A 219 -0.48 -39.89 9.38
CA GLY A 219 -0.61 -40.44 10.73
C GLY A 219 0.71 -40.52 11.51
N THR A 220 1.80 -41.00 10.89
CA THR A 220 3.11 -41.16 11.53
C THR A 220 4.25 -40.63 10.67
N MET A 221 5.36 -40.22 11.31
CA MET A 221 6.59 -39.81 10.63
C MET A 221 7.18 -40.93 9.76
N GLN A 222 7.04 -42.19 10.19
CA GLN A 222 7.54 -43.35 9.46
C GLN A 222 6.81 -43.54 8.12
N ARG A 223 5.48 -43.43 8.10
CA ARG A 223 4.70 -43.50 6.85
C ARG A 223 5.02 -42.32 5.94
N TYR A 224 5.17 -41.12 6.51
CA TYR A 224 5.56 -39.94 5.76
C TYR A 224 6.94 -40.08 5.09
N GLU A 225 7.92 -40.64 5.81
CA GLU A 225 9.25 -40.97 5.28
C GLU A 225 9.15 -42.00 4.14
N GLN A 226 8.42 -43.10 4.35
CA GLN A 226 8.23 -44.15 3.35
C GLN A 226 7.58 -43.63 2.07
N ALA A 227 6.59 -42.74 2.19
CA ALA A 227 5.93 -42.12 1.04
C ALA A 227 6.93 -41.32 0.18
N LYS A 228 7.87 -40.60 0.79
CA LYS A 228 8.92 -39.88 0.04
C LYS A 228 9.99 -40.83 -0.52
N ALA A 229 10.41 -41.83 0.26
CA ALA A 229 11.41 -42.80 -0.14
C ALA A 229 10.99 -43.60 -1.39
N ALA A 230 9.68 -43.78 -1.62
CA ALA A 230 9.13 -44.43 -2.80
C ALA A 230 9.59 -43.77 -4.13
N LEU A 231 9.87 -42.46 -4.14
CA LEU A 231 10.40 -41.75 -5.32
C LEU A 231 11.78 -42.27 -5.75
N PHE A 232 12.56 -42.84 -4.85
CA PHE A 232 13.93 -43.30 -5.12
C PHE A 232 13.98 -44.78 -5.52
N GLN A 233 12.83 -45.44 -5.49
CA GLN A 233 12.62 -46.79 -6.03
C GLN A 233 11.90 -46.72 -7.38
N TRP A 234 11.86 -45.53 -8.00
CA TRP A 234 11.12 -45.32 -9.24
C TRP A 234 11.73 -46.13 -10.40
N PRO A 235 10.89 -46.78 -11.22
CA PRO A 235 11.38 -47.50 -12.40
C PRO A 235 12.17 -46.59 -13.34
N ASP A 236 13.25 -47.12 -13.90
CA ASP A 236 14.14 -46.46 -14.86
C ASP A 236 14.80 -45.17 -14.35
N LEU A 237 14.83 -44.96 -13.02
CA LEU A 237 15.56 -43.86 -12.39
C LEU A 237 17.05 -43.95 -12.72
N GLN A 238 17.63 -42.85 -13.22
CA GLN A 238 19.04 -42.80 -13.63
C GLN A 238 19.96 -42.32 -12.51
N ALA A 239 19.48 -41.40 -11.67
CA ALA A 239 20.25 -40.89 -10.54
C ALA A 239 19.37 -40.42 -9.37
N ALA A 240 19.94 -40.49 -8.17
CA ALA A 240 19.37 -40.00 -6.92
C ALA A 240 20.33 -39.03 -6.25
N VAL A 241 19.88 -37.81 -5.94
CA VAL A 241 20.66 -36.77 -5.25
C VAL A 241 20.04 -36.53 -3.87
N VAL A 242 20.75 -36.87 -2.80
CA VAL A 242 20.16 -36.99 -1.46
C VAL A 242 20.97 -36.20 -0.44
N ASN A 243 20.28 -35.44 0.41
CA ASN A 243 20.90 -34.74 1.53
C ASN A 243 21.42 -35.72 2.58
N ALA A 244 22.73 -35.80 2.75
CA ALA A 244 23.38 -36.65 3.75
C ALA A 244 23.33 -36.05 5.16
N ASP A 245 23.02 -34.76 5.32
CA ASP A 245 22.89 -34.12 6.62
C ASP A 245 21.57 -34.46 7.34
N ASP A 246 20.59 -34.99 6.61
CA ASP A 246 19.29 -35.35 7.16
C ASP A 246 19.27 -36.83 7.56
N PRO A 247 18.83 -37.20 8.78
CA PRO A 247 18.79 -38.60 9.20
C PRO A 247 17.98 -39.52 8.28
N ALA A 248 16.90 -39.04 7.68
CA ALA A 248 16.15 -39.81 6.69
C ALA A 248 16.91 -39.93 5.36
N GLY A 249 17.67 -38.91 5.00
CA GLY A 249 18.56 -38.92 3.84
C GLY A 249 19.72 -39.90 4.00
N GLU A 250 20.33 -40.00 5.19
CA GLU A 250 21.34 -41.00 5.51
C GLU A 250 20.80 -42.43 5.32
N ARG A 251 19.62 -42.73 5.90
CA ARG A 251 18.95 -44.02 5.73
C ARG A 251 18.61 -44.31 4.26
N LEU A 252 18.17 -43.29 3.53
CA LEU A 252 17.88 -43.40 2.11
C LEU A 252 19.15 -43.73 1.30
N LEU A 253 20.25 -43.02 1.52
CA LEU A 253 21.55 -43.29 0.89
C LEU A 253 22.08 -44.69 1.19
N ALA A 254 21.83 -45.21 2.40
CA ALA A 254 22.21 -46.57 2.77
C ALA A 254 21.39 -47.63 2.00
N SER A 255 20.13 -47.33 1.67
CA SER A 255 19.25 -48.25 0.93
C SER A 255 19.45 -48.25 -0.59
N LEU A 256 20.10 -47.22 -1.14
CA LEU A 256 20.23 -47.04 -2.58
C LEU A 256 21.46 -47.75 -3.19
N PRO A 257 21.34 -48.28 -4.43
CA PRO A 257 22.48 -48.80 -5.18
C PRO A 257 23.56 -47.73 -5.39
N ALA A 258 24.85 -48.13 -5.30
CA ALA A 258 25.99 -47.22 -5.45
C ALA A 258 26.00 -46.47 -6.80
N ALA A 259 25.56 -47.13 -7.88
CA ALA A 259 25.51 -46.53 -9.22
C ALA A 259 24.47 -45.39 -9.35
N LEU A 260 23.42 -45.39 -8.52
CA LEU A 260 22.35 -44.40 -8.57
C LEU A 260 22.59 -43.22 -7.63
N LYS A 261 23.19 -43.47 -6.45
CA LYS A 261 23.21 -42.50 -5.36
C LYS A 261 24.31 -41.44 -5.51
N THR A 262 23.99 -40.24 -5.08
CA THR A 262 24.91 -39.12 -4.89
C THR A 262 24.49 -38.37 -3.64
N GLY A 263 25.36 -38.40 -2.63
CA GLY A 263 25.15 -37.67 -1.40
C GLY A 263 25.57 -36.22 -1.56
N TYR A 264 24.88 -35.30 -0.89
CA TYR A 264 25.38 -33.95 -0.70
C TYR A 264 25.35 -33.56 0.77
N SER A 265 26.30 -32.74 1.21
CA SER A 265 26.41 -32.32 2.61
C SER A 265 26.91 -30.89 2.73
N LEU A 266 26.23 -30.14 3.60
CA LEU A 266 26.64 -28.85 4.11
C LEU A 266 27.39 -28.98 5.45
N GLN A 267 27.09 -30.01 6.24
CA GLN A 267 27.62 -30.18 7.60
C GLN A 267 28.84 -31.12 7.70
N GLY A 268 29.36 -31.59 6.56
CA GLY A 268 30.55 -32.45 6.51
C GLY A 268 30.26 -33.95 6.65
N ALA A 269 29.00 -34.38 6.54
CA ALA A 269 28.66 -35.79 6.37
C ALA A 269 29.32 -36.35 5.09
N PRO A 270 29.79 -37.62 5.06
CA PRO A 270 30.40 -38.21 3.87
C PRO A 270 29.46 -38.13 2.65
N ALA A 271 29.87 -37.39 1.62
CA ALA A 271 29.06 -37.09 0.46
C ALA A 271 29.93 -36.86 -0.79
N ASP A 272 29.31 -36.82 -1.97
CA ASP A 272 29.99 -36.55 -3.23
C ASP A 272 30.03 -35.04 -3.54
N VAL A 273 29.05 -34.30 -3.01
CA VAL A 273 28.85 -32.87 -3.23
C VAL A 273 28.92 -32.12 -1.91
N HIS A 274 29.78 -31.11 -1.83
CA HIS A 274 30.00 -30.35 -0.58
C HIS A 274 30.01 -28.85 -0.79
N ALA A 275 29.65 -28.12 0.27
CA ALA A 275 30.05 -26.74 0.47
C ALA A 275 31.12 -26.67 1.57
N ARG A 276 32.29 -26.10 1.25
CA ARG A 276 33.35 -25.79 2.23
C ARG A 276 33.49 -24.28 2.38
N ASP A 277 34.16 -23.85 3.44
CA ASP A 277 34.49 -22.44 3.68
C ASP A 277 33.28 -21.50 3.60
N LEU A 278 32.11 -21.98 4.02
CA LEU A 278 30.88 -21.21 3.95
C LEU A 278 30.94 -20.02 4.91
N GLN A 279 30.86 -18.82 4.34
CA GLN A 279 30.83 -17.56 5.08
C GLN A 279 29.63 -16.73 4.63
N ALA A 280 28.88 -16.22 5.61
CA ALA A 280 27.91 -15.17 5.36
C ALA A 280 28.65 -13.84 5.12
N THR A 281 28.18 -13.08 4.14
CA THR A 281 28.69 -11.75 3.79
C THR A 281 27.59 -10.71 3.98
N ALA A 282 27.93 -9.43 3.85
CA ALA A 282 26.94 -8.34 3.97
C ALA A 282 25.80 -8.39 2.93
N HIS A 283 25.96 -9.14 1.84
CA HIS A 283 25.04 -9.14 0.68
C HIS A 283 24.68 -10.54 0.16
N GLY A 284 25.05 -11.60 0.88
CA GLY A 284 24.95 -12.96 0.36
C GLY A 284 25.84 -13.94 1.11
N GLN A 285 26.28 -14.99 0.42
CA GLN A 285 27.14 -16.04 0.97
C GLN A 285 28.26 -16.37 -0.02
N VAL A 286 29.42 -16.73 0.52
CA VAL A 286 30.54 -17.30 -0.25
C VAL A 286 30.85 -18.70 0.28
N PHE A 287 31.07 -19.66 -0.61
CA PHE A 287 31.46 -21.02 -0.26
C PHE A 287 32.21 -21.67 -1.42
N THR A 288 33.01 -22.70 -1.13
CA THR A 288 33.66 -23.54 -2.13
C THR A 288 32.74 -24.74 -2.42
N LEU A 289 32.21 -24.83 -3.64
CA LEU A 289 31.50 -26.01 -4.12
C LEU A 289 32.53 -27.08 -4.51
N THR A 290 32.44 -28.25 -3.90
CA THR A 290 33.22 -29.43 -4.31
C THR A 290 32.28 -30.45 -4.96
N LEU A 291 32.63 -30.89 -6.16
CA LEU A 291 32.07 -32.05 -6.86
C LEU A 291 33.17 -33.11 -7.05
N PRO A 292 32.85 -34.35 -7.45
CA PRO A 292 33.87 -35.39 -7.68
C PRO A 292 34.92 -35.02 -8.75
N ASP A 293 34.59 -34.12 -9.67
CA ASP A 293 35.43 -33.69 -10.80
C ASP A 293 36.20 -32.38 -10.54
N GLY A 294 36.01 -31.72 -9.39
CA GLY A 294 36.78 -30.53 -9.02
C GLY A 294 36.09 -29.64 -7.98
N GLU A 295 36.70 -28.48 -7.72
CA GLU A 295 36.15 -27.49 -6.80
C GLU A 295 36.20 -26.07 -7.37
N VAL A 296 35.27 -25.22 -6.92
CA VAL A 296 35.15 -23.84 -7.39
C VAL A 296 34.49 -22.97 -6.32
N GLN A 297 34.99 -21.74 -6.16
CA GLN A 297 34.37 -20.78 -5.26
C GLN A 297 33.11 -20.17 -5.88
N ILE A 298 32.02 -20.14 -5.13
CA ILE A 298 30.74 -19.56 -5.51
C ILE A 298 30.45 -18.38 -4.59
N VAL A 299 30.14 -17.24 -5.20
CA VAL A 299 29.56 -16.07 -4.52
C VAL A 299 28.10 -15.98 -4.95
N THR A 300 27.18 -16.10 -3.99
CA THR A 300 25.74 -16.06 -4.26
C THR A 300 25.07 -14.97 -3.43
N ARG A 301 24.01 -14.38 -3.98
CA ARG A 301 23.14 -13.42 -3.26
C ARG A 301 22.05 -14.11 -2.44
N LEU A 302 21.94 -15.44 -2.52
CA LEU A 302 21.00 -16.20 -1.72
C LEU A 302 21.38 -16.10 -0.24
N LEU A 303 20.37 -15.90 0.60
CA LEU A 303 20.52 -15.81 2.05
C LEU A 303 20.12 -17.13 2.71
N GLY A 304 20.79 -17.47 3.81
CA GLY A 304 20.51 -18.68 4.60
C GLY A 304 21.22 -19.94 4.13
N GLN A 305 21.69 -20.71 5.11
CA GLN A 305 22.41 -21.97 4.90
C GLN A 305 21.57 -23.04 4.20
N HIS A 306 20.26 -23.08 4.45
CA HIS A 306 19.36 -24.02 3.77
C HIS A 306 19.28 -23.77 2.26
N ASN A 307 19.47 -22.52 1.81
CA ASN A 307 19.56 -22.24 0.38
C ASN A 307 20.87 -22.77 -0.21
N ILE A 308 21.97 -22.77 0.54
CA ILE A 308 23.21 -23.45 0.13
C ILE A 308 22.98 -24.96 0.03
N SER A 309 22.34 -25.58 1.02
CA SER A 309 21.94 -26.99 0.96
C SER A 309 21.09 -27.31 -0.28
N ASN A 310 20.13 -26.44 -0.61
CA ASN A 310 19.35 -26.55 -1.86
C ASN A 310 20.22 -26.38 -3.12
N LEU A 311 21.19 -25.44 -3.13
CA LEU A 311 22.13 -25.29 -4.24
C LEU A 311 22.99 -26.55 -4.45
N LEU A 312 23.38 -27.25 -3.38
CA LEU A 312 24.12 -28.50 -3.49
C LEU A 312 23.27 -29.60 -4.15
N LEU A 313 21.96 -29.67 -3.84
CA LEU A 313 21.03 -30.55 -4.55
C LEU A 313 20.98 -30.20 -6.04
N VAL A 314 20.84 -28.92 -6.37
CA VAL A 314 20.78 -28.44 -7.76
C VAL A 314 22.09 -28.76 -8.48
N ALA A 315 23.25 -28.53 -7.86
CA ALA A 315 24.57 -28.87 -8.38
C ALA A 315 24.68 -30.36 -8.69
N GLY A 316 24.28 -31.22 -7.73
CA GLY A 316 24.28 -32.67 -7.91
C GLY A 316 23.36 -33.11 -9.05
N ALA A 317 22.16 -32.53 -9.16
CA ALA A 317 21.23 -32.86 -10.24
C ALA A 317 21.75 -32.42 -11.61
N LEU A 318 22.33 -31.21 -11.73
CA LEU A 318 22.94 -30.73 -12.97
C LEU A 318 24.15 -31.57 -13.37
N SER A 319 25.00 -31.95 -12.41
CA SER A 319 26.14 -32.84 -12.63
C SER A 319 25.68 -34.19 -13.18
N LYS A 320 24.60 -34.78 -12.62
CA LYS A 320 24.00 -36.03 -13.13
C LYS A 320 23.33 -35.90 -14.50
N LEU A 321 22.91 -34.70 -14.87
CA LEU A 321 22.45 -34.41 -16.23
C LEU A 321 23.60 -34.15 -17.22
N GLY A 322 24.86 -34.22 -16.78
CA GLY A 322 26.06 -34.14 -17.61
C GLY A 322 26.64 -32.73 -17.79
N TRP A 323 26.23 -31.75 -16.97
CA TRP A 323 26.77 -30.38 -17.06
C TRP A 323 28.13 -30.27 -16.36
N PRO A 324 29.13 -29.59 -16.97
CA PRO A 324 30.46 -29.46 -16.39
C PRO A 324 30.50 -28.41 -15.26
N LEU A 325 31.34 -28.65 -14.25
CA LEU A 325 31.48 -27.81 -13.05
C LEU A 325 31.57 -26.29 -13.33
N PRO A 326 32.37 -25.78 -14.31
CA PRO A 326 32.43 -24.34 -14.56
C PRO A 326 31.11 -23.71 -15.02
N GLN A 327 30.28 -24.47 -15.75
CA GLN A 327 28.96 -24.00 -16.17
C GLN A 327 27.99 -24.03 -14.99
N ILE A 328 28.00 -25.10 -14.19
CA ILE A 328 27.21 -25.20 -12.96
C ILE A 328 27.54 -24.02 -12.04
N ALA A 329 28.82 -23.78 -11.75
CA ALA A 329 29.26 -22.71 -10.85
C ALA A 329 28.78 -21.33 -11.29
N ARG A 330 28.91 -21.01 -12.58
CA ARG A 330 28.45 -19.74 -13.15
C ARG A 330 26.95 -19.54 -12.93
N GLU A 331 26.17 -20.59 -13.16
CA GLU A 331 24.72 -20.53 -13.04
C GLU A 331 24.28 -20.46 -11.58
N LEU A 332 24.89 -21.22 -10.67
CA LEU A 332 24.59 -21.14 -9.25
C LEU A 332 24.93 -19.77 -8.64
N ALA A 333 26.00 -19.12 -9.12
CA ALA A 333 26.34 -17.75 -8.72
C ALA A 333 25.31 -16.71 -9.22
N ALA A 334 24.67 -16.97 -10.36
CA ALA A 334 23.66 -16.11 -10.99
C ALA A 334 22.21 -16.41 -10.56
N ILE A 335 21.97 -17.46 -9.77
CA ILE A 335 20.63 -17.78 -9.26
C ILE A 335 20.08 -16.61 -8.43
N SER A 336 18.83 -16.26 -8.71
CA SER A 336 18.07 -15.32 -7.89
C SER A 336 17.15 -16.08 -6.91
N PRO A 337 16.84 -15.48 -5.74
CA PRO A 337 15.84 -16.03 -4.84
C PRO A 337 14.52 -16.27 -5.57
N VAL A 338 13.79 -17.30 -5.17
CA VAL A 338 12.39 -17.45 -5.56
C VAL A 338 11.59 -16.31 -4.95
N ASP A 339 10.60 -15.80 -5.67
CA ASP A 339 9.77 -14.69 -5.19
C ASP A 339 9.20 -14.98 -3.81
N GLY A 340 9.38 -14.02 -2.90
CA GLY A 340 8.91 -14.10 -1.53
C GLY A 340 9.61 -15.14 -0.64
N ARG A 341 10.81 -15.64 -1.01
CA ARG A 341 11.59 -16.62 -0.22
C ARG A 341 12.99 -16.09 0.08
N LEU A 342 13.18 -15.53 1.27
CA LEU A 342 14.35 -14.76 1.70
C LEU A 342 14.86 -13.84 0.58
N GLN A 343 13.92 -13.16 -0.08
CA GLN A 343 14.17 -12.30 -1.23
C GLN A 343 14.67 -10.95 -0.74
N ALA A 344 15.94 -10.64 -1.03
CA ALA A 344 16.46 -9.30 -0.79
C ALA A 344 15.75 -8.29 -1.72
N VAL A 345 15.24 -7.21 -1.13
CA VAL A 345 14.60 -6.12 -1.88
C VAL A 345 15.69 -5.29 -2.55
N THR A 346 15.58 -5.13 -3.87
CA THR A 346 16.52 -4.29 -4.62
C THR A 346 16.02 -2.84 -4.61
N PRO A 347 16.80 -1.87 -4.10
CA PRO A 347 16.44 -0.46 -4.13
C PRO A 347 16.23 0.06 -5.56
N VAL A 348 15.46 1.14 -5.70
CA VAL A 348 15.41 1.88 -6.98
C VAL A 348 16.79 2.51 -7.23
N PRO A 349 17.40 2.28 -8.41
CA PRO A 349 18.72 2.83 -8.69
C PRO A 349 18.65 4.36 -8.81
N LEU A 350 19.42 5.07 -7.96
CA LEU A 350 19.56 6.52 -8.00
C LEU A 350 20.97 6.88 -8.49
N GLN A 351 21.07 7.77 -9.47
CA GLN A 351 22.34 8.19 -10.08
C GLN A 351 23.32 8.85 -9.10
N HIS A 352 22.85 9.31 -7.93
CA HIS A 352 23.65 10.06 -6.95
C HIS A 352 24.03 9.25 -5.71
N LEU A 353 23.55 8.01 -5.57
CA LEU A 353 23.95 7.12 -4.48
C LEU A 353 25.09 6.21 -4.95
N THR A 354 26.20 6.19 -4.20
CA THR A 354 27.25 5.20 -4.41
C THR A 354 26.74 3.81 -4.01
N ALA A 355 27.29 2.75 -4.61
CA ALA A 355 26.88 1.37 -4.34
C ALA A 355 26.97 0.96 -2.84
N GLY A 356 27.73 1.71 -2.02
CA GLY A 356 27.87 1.50 -0.58
C GLY A 356 26.86 2.23 0.32
N ALA A 357 25.96 3.05 -0.24
CA ALA A 357 25.01 3.86 0.53
C ALA A 357 23.61 3.23 0.67
N GLN A 358 23.48 1.90 0.54
CA GLN A 358 22.18 1.23 0.32
C GLN A 358 21.30 1.02 1.57
N GLY A 359 21.65 1.61 2.72
CA GLY A 359 20.86 1.45 3.94
C GLY A 359 20.76 0.00 4.43
N ALA A 360 19.77 -0.26 5.30
CA ALA A 360 19.51 -1.59 5.86
C ALA A 360 19.21 -2.63 4.77
N LEU A 361 19.63 -3.88 4.99
CA LEU A 361 19.27 -5.00 4.12
C LEU A 361 17.83 -5.41 4.39
N VAL A 362 16.93 -5.23 3.42
CA VAL A 362 15.51 -5.61 3.55
C VAL A 362 15.27 -6.95 2.84
N VAL A 363 14.65 -7.89 3.54
CA VAL A 363 14.40 -9.26 3.07
C VAL A 363 12.93 -9.60 3.24
N VAL A 364 12.28 -10.10 2.18
CA VAL A 364 10.87 -10.55 2.19
C VAL A 364 10.82 -12.07 2.23
N ASP A 365 9.99 -12.64 3.12
CA ASP A 365 9.78 -14.10 3.22
C ASP A 365 8.32 -14.49 3.50
N TYR A 366 7.90 -15.63 2.94
CA TYR A 366 6.56 -16.21 3.15
C TYR A 366 6.39 -16.93 4.49
N ALA A 367 7.32 -16.78 5.43
CA ALA A 367 7.26 -17.39 6.76
C ALA A 367 6.03 -16.94 7.56
N HIS A 368 4.95 -17.73 7.50
CA HIS A 368 3.66 -17.48 8.15
C HIS A 368 3.27 -18.57 9.17
N THR A 369 4.23 -19.41 9.57
CA THR A 369 4.11 -20.44 10.60
C THR A 369 5.25 -20.30 11.64
N PRO A 370 5.09 -20.85 12.86
CA PRO A 370 6.12 -20.80 13.91
C PRO A 370 7.49 -21.30 13.44
N ASP A 371 7.53 -22.51 12.85
CA ASP A 371 8.76 -23.10 12.33
C ASP A 371 9.38 -22.28 11.19
N ALA A 372 8.56 -21.83 10.22
CA ALA A 372 9.05 -21.05 9.09
C ALA A 372 9.67 -19.72 9.55
N LEU A 373 9.04 -19.04 10.53
CA LEU A 373 9.54 -17.80 11.09
C LEU A 373 10.85 -18.02 11.87
N ALA A 374 10.91 -19.06 12.71
CA ALA A 374 12.12 -19.43 13.43
C ALA A 374 13.29 -19.70 12.47
N ARG A 375 13.04 -20.43 11.38
CA ARG A 375 14.03 -20.75 10.35
C ARG A 375 14.48 -19.52 9.58
N ALA A 376 13.58 -18.63 9.19
CA ALA A 376 13.93 -17.39 8.50
C ALA A 376 14.83 -16.49 9.37
N LEU A 377 14.49 -16.31 10.65
CA LEU A 377 15.29 -15.54 11.60
C LEU A 377 16.67 -16.16 11.83
N THR A 378 16.73 -17.49 12.03
CA THR A 378 18.01 -18.20 12.14
C THR A 378 18.86 -18.08 10.88
N ALA A 379 18.24 -18.11 9.70
CA ALA A 379 18.95 -17.96 8.43
C ALA A 379 19.56 -16.56 8.23
N LEU A 380 18.92 -15.51 8.76
CA LEU A 380 19.37 -14.12 8.63
C LEU A 380 20.32 -13.67 9.74
N ARG A 381 20.35 -14.37 10.89
CA ARG A 381 21.21 -14.01 12.02
C ARG A 381 22.70 -13.90 11.65
N PRO A 382 23.32 -14.84 10.91
CA PRO A 382 24.72 -14.68 10.48
C PRO A 382 24.95 -13.49 9.54
N VAL A 383 23.94 -13.12 8.73
CA VAL A 383 24.02 -11.97 7.82
C VAL A 383 24.01 -10.67 8.62
N ALA A 384 23.14 -10.55 9.62
CA ALA A 384 23.12 -9.40 10.52
C ALA A 384 24.45 -9.24 11.28
N GLN A 385 25.02 -10.35 11.76
CA GLN A 385 26.34 -10.37 12.40
C GLN A 385 27.47 -9.93 11.46
N ALA A 386 27.47 -10.42 10.21
CA ALA A 386 28.47 -10.04 9.21
C ALA A 386 28.39 -8.55 8.82
N ARG A 387 27.20 -7.95 8.92
CA ARG A 387 27.00 -6.51 8.73
C ARG A 387 27.31 -5.68 9.99
N GLY A 388 27.35 -6.30 11.17
CA GLY A 388 27.48 -5.59 12.45
C GLY A 388 26.19 -4.92 12.93
N GLY A 389 25.04 -5.27 12.34
CA GLY A 389 23.73 -4.68 12.64
C GLY A 389 22.80 -5.60 13.42
N ARG A 390 21.60 -5.08 13.70
CA ARG A 390 20.51 -5.80 14.36
C ARG A 390 19.67 -6.58 13.36
N LEU A 391 19.09 -7.69 13.81
CA LEU A 391 18.03 -8.40 13.10
C LEU A 391 16.67 -7.88 13.55
N VAL A 392 15.93 -7.27 12.64
CA VAL A 392 14.59 -6.72 12.87
C VAL A 392 13.55 -7.58 12.18
N CYS A 393 12.46 -7.92 12.86
CA CYS A 393 11.37 -8.73 12.31
C CYS A 393 10.06 -7.93 12.25
N VAL A 394 9.47 -7.80 11.07
CA VAL A 394 8.13 -7.23 10.85
C VAL A 394 7.23 -8.36 10.35
N PHE A 395 6.18 -8.69 11.09
CA PHE A 395 5.29 -9.79 10.71
C PHE A 395 3.86 -9.62 11.23
N GLY A 396 2.94 -10.38 10.63
CA GLY A 396 1.56 -10.51 11.07
C GLY A 396 1.06 -11.95 10.94
N CYS A 397 -0.20 -12.18 11.29
CA CYS A 397 -0.87 -13.46 11.08
C CYS A 397 -2.16 -13.25 10.27
N GLY A 398 -2.51 -14.21 9.43
CA GLY A 398 -3.78 -14.18 8.70
C GLY A 398 -4.98 -14.57 9.59
N GLY A 399 -6.10 -13.88 9.43
CA GLY A 399 -7.38 -14.25 10.05
C GLY A 399 -8.02 -15.48 9.38
N GLU A 400 -9.02 -16.08 10.00
CA GLU A 400 -9.70 -17.34 9.61
C GLU A 400 -8.71 -18.49 9.35
N ARG A 401 -7.58 -18.46 10.07
CA ARG A 401 -6.54 -19.49 10.12
C ARG A 401 -6.34 -19.92 11.57
N ASP A 402 -5.63 -21.04 11.75
CA ASP A 402 -5.26 -21.59 13.05
C ASP A 402 -4.80 -20.51 14.04
N PRO A 403 -5.59 -20.21 15.08
CA PRO A 403 -5.24 -19.23 16.11
C PRO A 403 -4.11 -19.71 17.03
N GLY A 404 -3.93 -21.03 17.19
CA GLY A 404 -2.95 -21.61 18.11
C GLY A 404 -1.51 -21.21 17.79
N LYS A 405 -1.21 -20.90 16.53
CA LYS A 405 0.12 -20.47 16.10
C LYS A 405 0.45 -19.01 16.47
N ARG A 406 -0.54 -18.15 16.70
CA ARG A 406 -0.35 -16.69 16.82
C ARG A 406 0.54 -16.33 18.03
N PRO A 407 0.27 -16.84 19.25
CA PRO A 407 1.14 -16.58 20.40
C PRO A 407 2.54 -17.18 20.21
N GLU A 408 2.63 -18.39 19.64
CA GLU A 408 3.92 -19.05 19.43
C GLU A 408 4.83 -18.25 18.48
N MET A 409 4.27 -17.69 17.40
CA MET A 409 5.02 -16.82 16.49
C MET A 409 5.48 -15.54 17.20
N GLY A 410 4.65 -14.94 18.06
CA GLY A 410 5.03 -13.81 18.91
C GLY A 410 6.26 -14.12 19.77
N ARG A 411 6.23 -15.24 20.50
CA ARG A 411 7.33 -15.74 21.32
C ARG A 411 8.60 -15.95 20.51
N ILE A 412 8.51 -16.67 19.38
CA ILE A 412 9.65 -16.99 18.52
C ILE A 412 10.31 -15.72 17.97
N ALA A 413 9.51 -14.73 17.56
CA ALA A 413 10.02 -13.48 17.02
C ALA A 413 10.89 -12.75 18.04
N VAL A 414 10.40 -12.56 19.28
CA VAL A 414 11.13 -11.81 20.32
C VAL A 414 12.33 -12.57 20.88
N GLU A 415 12.32 -13.90 20.85
CA GLU A 415 13.47 -14.74 21.24
C GLU A 415 14.60 -14.70 20.19
N ARG A 416 14.28 -14.45 18.92
CA ARG A 416 15.22 -14.64 17.79
C ARG A 416 15.55 -13.38 17.01
N ALA A 417 14.82 -12.28 17.17
CA ALA A 417 15.14 -10.97 16.60
C ALA A 417 15.45 -9.95 17.72
N ASP A 418 16.24 -8.94 17.37
CA ASP A 418 16.66 -7.89 18.32
C ASP A 418 15.59 -6.80 18.46
N ARG A 419 14.73 -6.65 17.44
CA ARG A 419 13.55 -5.79 17.44
C ARG A 419 12.42 -6.47 16.67
N VAL A 420 11.22 -6.41 17.21
CA VAL A 420 10.01 -7.00 16.61
C VAL A 420 8.95 -5.92 16.41
N VAL A 421 8.30 -5.93 15.25
CA VAL A 421 7.14 -5.11 14.91
C VAL A 421 6.00 -6.04 14.47
N VAL A 422 4.90 -6.01 15.21
CA VAL A 422 3.69 -6.79 14.90
C VAL A 422 2.73 -5.89 14.12
N THR A 423 2.22 -6.41 13.00
CA THR A 423 1.35 -5.69 12.07
C THR A 423 0.28 -6.61 11.49
N SER A 424 -0.62 -6.07 10.66
CA SER A 424 -1.60 -6.85 9.91
C SER A 424 -0.95 -7.65 8.76
N ASP A 425 -1.51 -8.83 8.48
CA ASP A 425 -1.25 -9.63 7.27
C ASP A 425 -2.54 -9.59 6.41
N ASN A 426 -3.21 -10.72 6.21
CA ASN A 426 -4.54 -10.83 5.61
C ASN A 426 -5.57 -11.07 6.74
N PRO A 427 -6.14 -10.01 7.34
CA PRO A 427 -7.08 -10.17 8.45
C PRO A 427 -8.39 -10.85 8.04
N ARG A 428 -8.76 -10.83 6.75
CA ARG A 428 -10.05 -11.34 6.25
C ARG A 428 -11.19 -10.66 7.01
N SER A 429 -12.10 -11.43 7.60
CA SER A 429 -13.23 -10.91 8.37
C SER A 429 -12.89 -10.66 9.86
N GLU A 430 -11.71 -11.04 10.34
CA GLU A 430 -11.30 -10.78 11.73
C GLU A 430 -10.78 -9.34 11.91
N SER A 431 -10.93 -8.80 13.12
CA SER A 431 -10.32 -7.53 13.52
C SER A 431 -8.79 -7.64 13.48
N PRO A 432 -8.08 -6.74 12.75
CA PRO A 432 -6.62 -6.72 12.76
C PRO A 432 -6.04 -6.57 14.18
N GLN A 433 -6.69 -5.78 15.03
CA GLN A 433 -6.23 -5.54 16.40
C GLN A 433 -6.33 -6.82 17.24
N ASP A 434 -7.42 -7.59 17.11
CA ASP A 434 -7.62 -8.82 17.87
C ASP A 434 -6.57 -9.88 17.51
N ILE A 435 -6.19 -9.98 16.22
CA ILE A 435 -5.11 -10.85 15.77
C ILE A 435 -3.78 -10.41 16.39
N ILE A 436 -3.50 -9.11 16.36
CA ILE A 436 -2.28 -8.53 16.94
C ILE A 436 -2.22 -8.84 18.44
N ASP A 437 -3.30 -8.63 19.18
CA ASP A 437 -3.37 -8.88 20.62
C ASP A 437 -3.10 -10.36 20.96
N GLN A 438 -3.58 -11.29 20.13
CA GLN A 438 -3.28 -12.73 20.26
C GLN A 438 -1.81 -13.06 19.99
N ILE A 439 -1.14 -12.36 19.06
CA ILE A 439 0.31 -12.50 18.86
C ILE A 439 1.05 -11.98 20.09
N LEU A 440 0.67 -10.80 20.59
CA LEU A 440 1.30 -10.15 21.74
C LEU A 440 1.15 -10.99 23.02
N ALA A 441 0.05 -11.73 23.18
CA ALA A 441 -0.18 -12.62 24.31
C ALA A 441 0.89 -13.74 24.45
N GLY A 442 1.62 -14.06 23.38
CA GLY A 442 2.73 -15.01 23.42
C GLY A 442 4.09 -14.42 23.79
N ILE A 443 4.21 -13.09 23.89
CA ILE A 443 5.47 -12.42 24.21
C ILE A 443 5.75 -12.57 25.72
N PRO A 444 6.90 -13.15 26.14
CA PRO A 444 7.24 -13.30 27.55
C PRO A 444 7.34 -11.96 28.28
N ALA A 445 7.03 -11.97 29.58
CA ALA A 445 7.18 -10.80 30.44
C ALA A 445 8.62 -10.26 30.40
N GLY A 446 8.76 -8.94 30.20
CA GLY A 446 10.06 -8.26 30.08
C GLY A 446 10.55 -8.05 28.64
N MET A 447 9.96 -8.74 27.66
CA MET A 447 10.18 -8.47 26.24
C MET A 447 9.04 -7.60 25.68
N ARG A 448 9.32 -6.85 24.60
CA ARG A 448 8.32 -5.98 23.96
C ARG A 448 8.45 -6.05 22.44
N ALA A 449 7.32 -5.93 21.76
CA ALA A 449 7.25 -5.66 20.34
C ALA A 449 6.57 -4.30 20.12
N ALA A 450 6.97 -3.59 19.06
CA ALA A 450 6.21 -2.45 18.58
C ALA A 450 4.97 -2.93 17.82
N VAL A 451 3.92 -2.12 17.80
CA VAL A 451 2.66 -2.44 17.12
C VAL A 451 2.37 -1.34 16.12
N GLN A 452 2.06 -1.73 14.89
CA GLN A 452 1.59 -0.83 13.85
C GLN A 452 0.62 -1.61 12.95
N PRO A 453 -0.71 -1.47 13.13
CA PRO A 453 -1.68 -2.27 12.40
C PRO A 453 -1.65 -2.07 10.87
N ASP A 454 -1.37 -0.86 10.37
CA ASP A 454 -1.21 -0.64 8.93
C ASP A 454 0.17 -1.13 8.48
N ARG A 455 0.17 -2.17 7.64
CA ARG A 455 1.38 -2.85 7.19
C ARG A 455 2.33 -1.94 6.40
N ALA A 456 1.80 -1.00 5.61
CA ALA A 456 2.64 -0.06 4.85
C ALA A 456 3.32 0.94 5.79
N LEU A 457 2.59 1.45 6.78
CA LEU A 457 3.18 2.30 7.84
C LEU A 457 4.25 1.51 8.62
N ALA A 458 3.98 0.25 8.98
CA ALA A 458 4.92 -0.60 9.71
C ALA A 458 6.24 -0.78 8.94
N ILE A 459 6.17 -1.04 7.62
CA ILE A 459 7.33 -1.18 6.75
C ILE A 459 8.11 0.15 6.70
N MET A 460 7.47 1.26 6.33
CA MET A 460 8.13 2.56 6.19
C MET A 460 8.79 3.03 7.49
N GLN A 461 8.05 3.00 8.61
CA GLN A 461 8.55 3.40 9.93
C GLN A 461 9.70 2.53 10.41
N THR A 462 9.65 1.21 10.16
CA THR A 462 10.73 0.30 10.54
C THR A 462 11.99 0.60 9.75
N LEU A 463 11.89 0.77 8.42
CA LEU A 463 13.04 1.02 7.55
C LEU A 463 13.70 2.36 7.85
N TRP A 464 12.94 3.43 8.10
CA TRP A 464 13.51 4.75 8.41
C TRP A 464 14.11 4.88 9.81
N SER A 465 13.74 3.98 10.73
CA SER A 465 14.30 3.93 12.09
C SER A 465 15.42 2.89 12.25
N ALA A 466 15.76 2.15 11.20
CA ALA A 466 16.82 1.15 11.21
C ALA A 466 18.19 1.78 10.95
N ALA A 467 19.23 1.19 11.54
CA ALA A 467 20.61 1.54 11.21
C ALA A 467 20.98 0.99 9.81
N PRO A 468 21.93 1.60 9.08
CA PRO A 468 22.36 1.10 7.77
C PRO A 468 22.85 -0.36 7.80
N ASP A 469 23.41 -0.81 8.92
CA ASP A 469 23.95 -2.17 9.05
C ASP A 469 22.88 -3.21 9.38
N ASP A 470 21.67 -2.79 9.77
CA ASP A 470 20.58 -3.68 10.17
C ASP A 470 20.09 -4.58 9.01
N VAL A 471 19.53 -5.72 9.39
CA VAL A 471 18.81 -6.66 8.50
C VAL A 471 17.35 -6.69 8.92
N ILE A 472 16.44 -6.36 8.02
CA ILE A 472 15.01 -6.28 8.26
C ILE A 472 14.31 -7.40 7.51
N LEU A 473 13.68 -8.32 8.24
CA LEU A 473 12.81 -9.36 7.69
C LEU A 473 11.36 -8.88 7.67
N LEU A 474 10.75 -8.82 6.49
CA LEU A 474 9.32 -8.68 6.28
C LEU A 474 8.73 -10.08 6.05
N ALA A 475 8.10 -10.65 7.06
CA ALA A 475 7.58 -12.01 7.04
C ALA A 475 6.04 -12.07 6.91
N GLY A 476 5.54 -13.20 6.42
CA GLY A 476 4.12 -13.54 6.33
C GLY A 476 3.64 -13.65 4.88
N LYS A 477 3.71 -12.55 4.12
CA LYS A 477 3.10 -12.43 2.79
C LYS A 477 3.94 -12.96 1.64
N GLY A 478 5.28 -12.89 1.74
CA GLY A 478 6.19 -13.42 0.72
C GLY A 478 5.92 -12.88 -0.68
N HIS A 479 5.34 -13.71 -1.55
CA HIS A 479 5.07 -13.40 -2.96
C HIS A 479 3.67 -12.79 -3.16
N GLU A 480 2.81 -12.79 -2.15
CA GLU A 480 1.45 -12.25 -2.24
C GLU A 480 1.47 -10.75 -2.48
N THR A 481 0.71 -10.32 -3.49
CA THR A 481 0.59 -8.92 -3.93
C THR A 481 -0.74 -8.28 -3.56
N TYR A 482 -1.44 -8.81 -2.55
CA TYR A 482 -2.71 -8.29 -2.07
C TYR A 482 -2.84 -8.38 -0.55
N GLN A 483 -3.72 -7.57 0.04
CA GLN A 483 -4.20 -7.69 1.42
C GLN A 483 -5.70 -7.99 1.41
N ASP A 484 -6.13 -9.08 2.04
CA ASP A 484 -7.54 -9.46 2.16
C ASP A 484 -8.17 -8.85 3.42
N ILE A 485 -9.08 -7.89 3.24
CA ILE A 485 -9.79 -7.18 4.31
C ILE A 485 -11.28 -7.22 4.01
N GLY A 486 -12.06 -7.86 4.88
CA GLY A 486 -13.52 -7.99 4.72
C GLY A 486 -13.94 -8.67 3.41
N GLY A 487 -13.15 -9.64 2.92
CA GLY A 487 -13.41 -10.34 1.65
C GLY A 487 -12.98 -9.57 0.40
N ARG A 488 -12.38 -8.37 0.55
CA ARG A 488 -11.82 -7.58 -0.56
C ARG A 488 -10.31 -7.75 -0.61
N LYS A 489 -9.79 -8.22 -1.75
CA LYS A 489 -8.34 -8.28 -2.01
C LYS A 489 -7.85 -6.94 -2.56
N LEU A 490 -7.33 -6.10 -1.68
CA LEU A 490 -6.76 -4.80 -2.05
C LEU A 490 -5.29 -5.00 -2.51
N PRO A 491 -4.80 -4.30 -3.55
CA PRO A 491 -3.40 -4.43 -3.96
C PRO A 491 -2.43 -4.04 -2.83
N PHE A 492 -1.47 -4.91 -2.54
CA PHE A 492 -0.45 -4.68 -1.50
C PHE A 492 0.74 -5.62 -1.69
N ASP A 493 1.95 -5.07 -1.89
CA ASP A 493 3.17 -5.86 -2.03
C ASP A 493 4.27 -5.33 -1.11
N ASP A 494 4.73 -6.17 -0.18
CA ASP A 494 5.82 -5.85 0.77
C ASP A 494 7.07 -5.33 0.05
N ARG A 495 7.38 -5.89 -1.12
CA ARG A 495 8.55 -5.53 -1.92
C ARG A 495 8.42 -4.11 -2.47
N GLN A 496 7.24 -3.72 -2.95
CA GLN A 496 7.03 -2.38 -3.51
C GLN A 496 7.02 -1.31 -2.41
N TRP A 497 6.40 -1.59 -1.27
CA TRP A 497 6.43 -0.70 -0.10
C TRP A 497 7.83 -0.55 0.48
N ALA A 498 8.61 -1.64 0.54
CA ALA A 498 10.02 -1.57 0.93
C ALA A 498 10.86 -0.75 -0.07
N ARG A 499 10.64 -0.90 -1.39
CA ARG A 499 11.31 -0.08 -2.42
C ARG A 499 10.98 1.41 -2.28
N LEU A 500 9.71 1.75 -2.03
CA LEU A 500 9.29 3.12 -1.74
C LEU A 500 10.00 3.65 -0.50
N ALA A 501 9.99 2.89 0.60
CA ALA A 501 10.62 3.29 1.86
C ALA A 501 12.14 3.51 1.71
N LEU A 502 12.83 2.68 0.92
CA LEU A 502 14.25 2.87 0.61
C LEU A 502 14.49 4.08 -0.31
N LEU A 503 13.55 4.43 -1.19
CA LEU A 503 13.70 5.54 -2.13
C LEU A 503 13.37 6.91 -1.50
N LEU A 504 12.25 7.00 -0.78
CA LEU A 504 11.63 8.28 -0.40
C LEU A 504 12.55 9.23 0.38
N PRO A 505 13.39 8.77 1.34
CA PRO A 505 14.34 9.65 2.04
C PRO A 505 15.40 10.30 1.14
N HIS A 506 15.62 9.74 -0.05
CA HIS A 506 16.61 10.21 -1.02
C HIS A 506 15.99 10.93 -2.22
N ALA A 507 14.65 10.94 -2.34
CA ALA A 507 13.96 11.74 -3.35
C ALA A 507 14.03 13.23 -2.98
N GLY A 508 14.19 14.10 -3.98
CA GLY A 508 14.26 15.55 -3.74
C GLY A 508 12.96 16.11 -3.14
N ALA A 509 11.85 15.79 -3.80
CA ALA A 509 10.48 16.08 -3.38
C ALA A 509 9.51 15.04 -3.97
N VAL A 510 8.23 15.16 -3.60
CA VAL A 510 7.14 14.38 -4.16
C VAL A 510 6.21 15.34 -4.90
N SER A 511 5.84 14.98 -6.13
CA SER A 511 4.95 15.79 -6.98
C SER A 511 3.87 14.93 -7.60
N THR A 512 2.68 15.50 -7.72
CA THR A 512 1.55 14.94 -8.49
C THR A 512 1.34 15.70 -9.81
N ASP A 513 2.16 16.71 -10.11
CA ASP A 513 2.02 17.57 -11.29
C ASP A 513 3.30 17.55 -12.14
N THR A 514 3.20 16.96 -13.34
CA THR A 514 4.31 16.85 -14.28
C THR A 514 4.76 18.18 -14.88
N ARG A 515 3.96 19.25 -14.75
CA ARG A 515 4.37 20.60 -15.17
C ARG A 515 5.36 21.25 -14.20
N ARG A 516 5.43 20.73 -12.97
CA ARG A 516 6.27 21.28 -11.88
C ARG A 516 7.33 20.30 -11.39
N ILE A 517 7.25 19.03 -11.79
CA ILE A 517 8.18 18.01 -11.34
C ILE A 517 9.62 18.30 -11.80
N GLY A 518 10.54 18.19 -10.86
CA GLY A 518 11.97 18.40 -11.08
C GLY A 518 12.77 17.10 -11.19
N ARG A 519 14.06 17.25 -11.53
CA ARG A 519 15.02 16.14 -11.57
C ARG A 519 15.17 15.53 -10.17
N GLY A 520 15.08 14.21 -10.07
CA GLY A 520 15.26 13.47 -8.82
C GLY A 520 14.03 13.45 -7.91
N GLU A 521 12.91 14.04 -8.34
CA GLU A 521 11.64 13.99 -7.60
C GLU A 521 10.87 12.70 -7.91
N LEU A 522 10.02 12.30 -6.95
CA LEU A 522 9.12 11.17 -7.07
C LEU A 522 7.77 11.65 -7.63
N PHE A 523 7.34 11.09 -8.76
CA PHE A 523 6.01 11.35 -9.30
C PHE A 523 4.97 10.44 -8.64
N VAL A 524 3.77 10.96 -8.36
CA VAL A 524 2.61 10.16 -7.92
C VAL A 524 1.49 10.31 -8.94
N ALA A 525 1.20 9.24 -9.67
CA ALA A 525 0.19 9.20 -10.71
C ALA A 525 -1.22 9.06 -10.12
N LEU A 526 -1.83 10.19 -9.73
CA LEU A 526 -3.22 10.22 -9.24
C LEU A 526 -4.22 10.13 -10.39
N SER A 527 -5.35 9.46 -10.17
CA SER A 527 -6.47 9.40 -11.12
C SER A 527 -7.73 10.02 -10.50
N GLY A 528 -8.52 10.73 -11.30
CA GLY A 528 -9.83 11.29 -10.93
C GLY A 528 -10.83 11.08 -12.07
N GLU A 529 -12.03 11.65 -11.95
CA GLU A 529 -13.12 11.38 -12.91
C GLU A 529 -12.78 11.79 -14.36
N ASN A 530 -12.03 12.88 -14.54
CA ASN A 530 -11.71 13.47 -15.84
C ASN A 530 -10.19 13.50 -16.15
N PHE A 531 -9.38 12.81 -15.36
CA PHE A 531 -7.92 12.87 -15.46
C PHE A 531 -7.28 11.58 -14.97
N ASP A 532 -6.26 11.10 -15.68
CA ASP A 532 -5.41 10.01 -15.21
C ASP A 532 -3.93 10.40 -15.26
N GLY A 533 -3.29 10.48 -14.09
CA GLY A 533 -1.87 10.78 -13.96
C GLY A 533 -0.96 9.75 -14.62
N HIS A 534 -1.46 8.53 -14.85
CA HIS A 534 -0.70 7.46 -15.50
C HIS A 534 -0.31 7.84 -16.95
N ASP A 535 -1.15 8.62 -17.62
CA ASP A 535 -0.90 9.11 -18.99
C ASP A 535 0.29 10.07 -19.07
N TYR A 536 0.75 10.61 -17.94
CA TYR A 536 1.79 11.63 -17.87
C TYR A 536 3.16 11.09 -17.44
N LEU A 537 3.30 9.77 -17.30
CA LEU A 537 4.57 9.12 -16.97
C LEU A 537 5.71 9.46 -17.96
N PRO A 538 5.51 9.50 -19.29
CA PRO A 538 6.55 9.91 -20.24
C PRO A 538 7.07 11.34 -19.97
N GLN A 539 6.20 12.26 -19.57
CA GLN A 539 6.52 13.64 -19.24
C GLN A 539 7.31 13.70 -17.93
N ALA A 540 6.89 12.95 -16.90
CA ALA A 540 7.64 12.82 -15.66
C ALA A 540 9.06 12.27 -15.90
N GLN A 541 9.19 11.25 -16.74
CA GLN A 541 10.48 10.68 -17.15
C GLN A 541 11.35 11.73 -17.85
N SER A 542 10.77 12.48 -18.80
CA SER A 542 11.47 13.52 -19.57
C SER A 542 11.94 14.68 -18.68
N ALA A 543 11.17 15.00 -17.63
CA ALA A 543 11.53 15.99 -16.62
C ALA A 543 12.62 15.49 -15.63
N GLY A 544 12.99 14.21 -15.68
CA GLY A 544 14.04 13.62 -14.87
C GLY A 544 13.57 13.11 -13.51
N ALA A 545 12.29 12.76 -13.36
CA ALA A 545 11.78 12.07 -12.17
C ALA A 545 12.61 10.80 -11.89
N CYS A 546 12.80 10.47 -10.61
CA CYS A 546 13.59 9.29 -10.23
C CYS A 546 12.78 7.99 -10.26
N ALA A 547 11.46 8.08 -10.01
CA ALA A 547 10.51 7.00 -10.10
C ALA A 547 9.08 7.57 -10.18
N ALA A 548 8.10 6.68 -10.38
CA ALA A 548 6.68 6.98 -10.25
C ALA A 548 5.98 5.98 -9.31
N VAL A 549 5.10 6.48 -8.43
CA VAL A 549 4.08 5.69 -7.74
C VAL A 549 2.87 5.56 -8.65
N VAL A 550 2.46 4.32 -8.92
CA VAL A 550 1.39 3.97 -9.85
C VAL A 550 0.43 2.96 -9.25
N ALA A 551 -0.80 2.93 -9.73
CA ALA A 551 -1.79 1.94 -9.38
C ALA A 551 -1.56 0.60 -10.07
N HIS A 552 -1.03 0.64 -11.28
CA HIS A 552 -0.73 -0.52 -12.11
C HIS A 552 0.50 -0.21 -12.99
N PRO A 553 1.23 -1.22 -13.45
CA PRO A 553 2.34 -1.01 -14.39
C PRO A 553 1.85 -0.38 -15.69
N VAL A 554 2.55 0.66 -16.15
CA VAL A 554 2.38 1.30 -17.47
C VAL A 554 3.50 0.79 -18.39
N ALA A 555 3.13 0.17 -19.50
CA ALA A 555 4.08 -0.35 -20.48
C ALA A 555 4.86 0.78 -21.19
N ASP A 556 6.00 0.44 -21.78
CA ASP A 556 6.80 1.34 -22.64
C ASP A 556 7.38 2.61 -21.97
N VAL A 557 7.30 2.71 -20.64
CA VAL A 557 7.93 3.77 -19.84
C VAL A 557 9.08 3.17 -19.03
N ALA A 558 10.30 3.67 -19.26
CA ALA A 558 11.52 3.20 -18.60
C ALA A 558 11.72 3.76 -17.18
N LEU A 559 10.98 4.81 -16.80
CA LEU A 559 10.94 5.35 -15.45
C LEU A 559 10.63 4.23 -14.45
N PRO A 560 11.43 4.03 -13.38
CA PRO A 560 11.12 3.03 -12.37
C PRO A 560 9.72 3.23 -11.78
N GLN A 561 8.89 2.18 -11.78
CA GLN A 561 7.53 2.23 -11.27
C GLN A 561 7.42 1.45 -9.95
N LEU A 562 6.73 2.06 -8.98
CA LEU A 562 6.37 1.50 -7.68
C LEU A 562 4.85 1.27 -7.68
N VAL A 563 4.45 0.01 -7.83
CA VAL A 563 3.03 -0.37 -7.94
C VAL A 563 2.44 -0.52 -6.55
N LEU A 564 1.67 0.49 -6.10
CA LEU A 564 1.15 0.56 -4.73
C LEU A 564 -0.38 0.50 -4.64
N GLY A 565 -1.07 0.23 -5.76
CA GLY A 565 -2.52 0.18 -5.81
C GLY A 565 -3.14 1.58 -5.79
N ASP A 566 -4.13 1.82 -4.93
CA ASP A 566 -4.73 3.15 -4.80
C ASP A 566 -3.67 4.21 -4.45
N THR A 567 -3.34 5.06 -5.43
CA THR A 567 -2.26 6.04 -5.33
C THR A 567 -2.59 7.20 -4.39
N LEU A 568 -3.88 7.52 -4.21
CA LEU A 568 -4.32 8.53 -3.24
C LEU A 568 -4.15 7.99 -1.83
N ALA A 569 -4.61 6.76 -1.57
CA ALA A 569 -4.37 6.08 -0.30
C ALA A 569 -2.88 5.89 -0.02
N ALA A 570 -2.08 5.59 -1.06
CA ALA A 570 -0.63 5.46 -0.93
C ALA A 570 0.03 6.80 -0.55
N LEU A 571 -0.38 7.91 -1.18
CA LEU A 571 0.09 9.25 -0.84
C LEU A 571 -0.25 9.63 0.61
N GLY A 572 -1.47 9.31 1.06
CA GLY A 572 -1.88 9.48 2.46
C GLY A 572 -0.97 8.70 3.43
N ARG A 573 -0.75 7.41 3.18
CA ARG A 573 0.16 6.57 3.97
C ARG A 573 1.60 7.10 3.98
N MET A 574 2.11 7.56 2.84
CA MET A 574 3.43 8.20 2.74
C MET A 574 3.52 9.42 3.66
N GLY A 575 2.53 10.32 3.60
CA GLY A 575 2.44 11.50 4.46
C GLY A 575 2.39 11.15 5.95
N THR A 576 1.52 10.22 6.34
CA THR A 576 1.36 9.75 7.73
C THR A 576 2.64 9.14 8.27
N ALA A 577 3.26 8.22 7.51
CA ALA A 577 4.52 7.61 7.92
C ALA A 577 5.61 8.68 8.07
N TRP A 578 5.73 9.60 7.11
CA TRP A 578 6.75 10.64 7.14
C TRP A 578 6.57 11.57 8.33
N ARG A 579 5.33 11.97 8.62
CA ARG A 579 4.96 12.78 9.80
C ARG A 579 5.42 12.12 11.10
N SER A 580 5.29 10.79 11.20
CA SER A 580 5.68 10.04 12.41
C SER A 580 7.19 10.03 12.70
N SER A 581 8.03 10.40 11.73
CA SER A 581 9.48 10.55 11.93
C SER A 581 9.88 11.84 12.65
N PHE A 582 8.92 12.69 13.02
CA PHE A 582 9.17 14.00 13.62
C PHE A 582 8.45 14.17 14.96
N THR A 583 9.18 14.63 15.97
CA THR A 583 8.62 15.02 17.27
C THR A 583 8.73 16.54 17.40
N LEU A 584 7.72 17.27 16.92
CA LEU A 584 7.63 18.73 17.00
C LEU A 584 6.17 19.16 17.20
N PRO A 585 5.93 20.36 17.77
CA PRO A 585 4.58 20.89 17.90
C PRO A 585 3.90 21.07 16.55
N VAL A 586 2.73 20.45 16.39
CA VAL A 586 1.92 20.54 15.18
C VAL A 586 0.55 21.09 15.52
N VAL A 587 0.20 22.19 14.88
CA VAL A 587 -1.12 22.82 14.98
C VAL A 587 -1.97 22.40 13.77
N ALA A 588 -3.12 21.79 14.00
CA ALA A 588 -4.13 21.56 12.96
C ALA A 588 -5.27 22.58 13.09
N VAL A 589 -5.65 23.22 11.98
CA VAL A 589 -6.64 24.30 11.94
C VAL A 589 -7.86 23.86 11.12
N THR A 590 -9.03 23.85 11.77
CA THR A 590 -10.35 23.56 11.18
C THR A 590 -11.36 24.66 11.55
N GLY A 591 -12.62 24.49 11.12
CA GLY A 591 -13.73 25.41 11.38
C GLY A 591 -14.23 26.06 10.11
N SER A 592 -15.33 26.82 10.19
CA SER A 592 -16.01 27.24 8.96
C SER A 592 -15.36 28.44 8.29
N ASN A 593 -15.16 29.51 9.03
CA ASN A 593 -14.59 30.75 8.54
C ASN A 593 -13.27 31.09 9.25
N GLY A 594 -12.39 31.83 8.58
CA GLY A 594 -11.13 32.30 9.18
C GLY A 594 -9.97 31.30 9.20
N LYS A 595 -10.18 30.02 8.80
CA LYS A 595 -9.14 28.96 8.73
C LYS A 595 -7.78 29.45 8.21
N THR A 596 -7.74 29.94 6.97
CA THR A 596 -6.50 30.39 6.33
C THR A 596 -5.88 31.60 7.02
N THR A 597 -6.70 32.58 7.43
CA THR A 597 -6.20 33.76 8.14
C THR A 597 -5.56 33.37 9.47
N THR A 598 -6.22 32.52 10.25
CA THR A 598 -5.71 32.01 11.52
C THR A 598 -4.46 31.15 11.33
N LYS A 599 -4.42 30.30 10.30
CA LYS A 599 -3.22 29.53 9.94
C LYS A 599 -2.04 30.43 9.58
N GLU A 600 -2.25 31.50 8.82
CA GLU A 600 -1.18 32.46 8.50
C GLU A 600 -0.72 33.25 9.73
N MET A 601 -1.63 33.61 10.63
CA MET A 601 -1.29 34.22 11.92
C MET A 601 -0.45 33.27 12.78
N ILE A 602 -0.85 32.00 12.92
CA ILE A 602 -0.07 30.98 13.63
C ILE A 602 1.29 30.80 12.97
N SER A 603 1.31 30.70 11.64
CA SER A 603 2.54 30.59 10.85
C SER A 603 3.49 31.76 11.10
N ALA A 604 3.01 33.00 11.18
CA ALA A 604 3.80 34.17 11.54
C ALA A 604 4.36 34.09 12.97
N ILE A 605 3.56 33.62 13.93
CA ILE A 605 4.00 33.37 15.32
C ILE A 605 5.11 32.31 15.34
N LEU A 606 4.94 31.21 14.61
CA LEU A 606 5.95 30.16 14.52
C LEU A 606 7.24 30.66 13.84
N ALA A 607 7.13 31.51 12.81
CA ALA A 607 8.29 32.14 12.16
C ALA A 607 9.05 33.05 13.13
N GLN A 608 8.33 33.89 13.87
CA GLN A 608 8.92 34.80 14.86
C GLN A 608 9.55 34.03 16.03
N TRP A 609 9.04 32.85 16.37
CA TRP A 609 9.55 32.02 17.46
C TRP A 609 10.73 31.13 17.06
N GLN A 610 10.62 30.41 15.94
CA GLN A 610 11.55 29.35 15.53
C GLN A 610 12.43 29.74 14.32
N GLY A 611 12.22 30.93 13.75
CA GLY A 611 12.79 31.33 12.46
C GLY A 611 11.97 30.81 11.28
N ASP A 612 12.08 31.46 10.12
CA ASP A 612 11.29 31.11 8.93
C ASP A 612 11.61 29.69 8.43
N ASP A 613 12.88 29.31 8.41
CA ASP A 613 13.33 27.94 8.08
C ASP A 613 12.95 26.90 9.15
N GLY A 614 12.63 27.36 10.36
CA GLY A 614 12.22 26.53 11.50
C GLY A 614 10.73 26.19 11.50
N ARG A 615 9.91 26.82 10.66
CA ARG A 615 8.48 26.52 10.55
C ARG A 615 8.15 25.78 9.25
N LEU A 616 7.08 24.97 9.30
CA LEU A 616 6.39 24.50 8.11
C LEU A 616 4.93 24.89 8.18
N ALA A 617 4.36 25.37 7.07
CA ALA A 617 2.95 25.70 6.99
C ALA A 617 2.34 25.15 5.69
N THR A 618 1.05 24.80 5.72
CA THR A 618 0.27 24.55 4.50
C THR A 618 0.43 25.71 3.54
N ALA A 619 0.86 25.43 2.30
CA ALA A 619 0.98 26.43 1.24
C ALA A 619 -0.27 26.43 0.36
N GLY A 620 -0.74 27.62 -0.04
CA GLY A 620 -1.91 27.75 -0.91
C GLY A 620 -3.15 27.04 -0.34
N ASN A 621 -3.82 26.27 -1.20
CA ASN A 621 -5.03 25.49 -0.89
C ASN A 621 -4.74 24.00 -0.67
N PHE A 622 -3.55 23.65 -0.18
CA PHE A 622 -3.18 22.26 0.11
C PHE A 622 -3.76 21.74 1.44
N ASN A 623 -5.08 21.81 1.58
CA ASN A 623 -5.82 21.47 2.79
C ASN A 623 -6.71 20.22 2.66
N ASN A 624 -6.62 19.48 1.53
CA ASN A 624 -7.39 18.28 1.24
C ASN A 624 -6.52 16.99 1.27
N GLU A 625 -7.10 15.85 0.88
CA GLU A 625 -6.45 14.51 0.91
C GLU A 625 -5.22 14.38 0.01
N ILE A 626 -4.99 15.31 -0.91
CA ILE A 626 -3.78 15.39 -1.73
C ILE A 626 -2.78 16.38 -1.11
N GLY A 627 -3.27 17.56 -0.75
CA GLY A 627 -2.43 18.68 -0.30
C GLY A 627 -1.79 18.48 1.06
N VAL A 628 -2.53 17.91 2.02
CA VAL A 628 -2.02 17.64 3.38
C VAL A 628 -0.83 16.67 3.33
N PRO A 629 -0.92 15.46 2.73
CA PRO A 629 0.23 14.56 2.67
C PRO A 629 1.42 15.14 1.89
N LEU A 630 1.21 15.89 0.81
CA LEU A 630 2.29 16.59 0.10
C LEU A 630 2.99 17.63 1.01
N THR A 631 2.22 18.32 1.85
CA THR A 631 2.80 19.25 2.83
C THR A 631 3.56 18.49 3.91
N LEU A 632 3.02 17.39 4.46
CA LEU A 632 3.70 16.56 5.44
C LEU A 632 5.04 16.02 4.91
N LEU A 633 5.08 15.59 3.65
CA LEU A 633 6.29 15.11 2.97
C LEU A 633 7.37 16.18 2.79
N ARG A 634 7.08 17.46 3.08
CA ARG A 634 8.07 18.55 3.14
C ARG A 634 8.72 18.71 4.51
N LEU A 635 8.29 17.98 5.55
CA LEU A 635 8.97 17.99 6.85
C LEU A 635 10.42 17.51 6.72
N ARG A 636 11.30 18.12 7.51
CA ARG A 636 12.77 17.99 7.48
C ARG A 636 13.28 18.26 8.89
N ALA A 637 14.46 17.74 9.23
CA ALA A 637 15.03 17.82 10.58
C ALA A 637 15.28 19.26 11.11
N ARG A 638 15.33 20.25 10.20
CA ARG A 638 15.44 21.68 10.56
C ARG A 638 14.15 22.28 11.13
N HIS A 639 12.99 21.74 10.77
CA HIS A 639 11.73 22.27 11.25
C HIS A 639 11.59 21.99 12.75
N ARG A 640 10.98 22.94 13.46
CA ARG A 640 10.78 22.98 14.92
C ARG A 640 9.33 23.13 15.32
N ALA A 641 8.46 23.63 14.43
CA ALA A 641 7.01 23.65 14.61
C ALA A 641 6.32 23.64 13.24
N ALA A 642 5.06 23.19 13.18
CA ALA A 642 4.29 23.23 11.95
C ALA A 642 2.81 23.59 12.17
N VAL A 643 2.18 24.16 11.15
CA VAL A 643 0.74 24.42 11.12
C VAL A 643 0.12 23.90 9.82
N PHE A 644 -0.93 23.09 9.96
CA PHE A 644 -1.67 22.52 8.83
C PHE A 644 -3.11 23.03 8.86
N GLU A 645 -3.55 23.61 7.75
CA GLU A 645 -4.96 23.86 7.50
C GLU A 645 -5.60 22.58 6.97
N LEU A 646 -6.71 22.14 7.57
CA LEU A 646 -7.48 20.99 7.11
C LEU A 646 -8.85 21.48 6.62
N GLY A 647 -9.19 21.13 5.39
CA GLY A 647 -10.45 21.46 4.75
C GLY A 647 -11.30 20.21 4.56
N MET A 648 -12.61 20.40 4.42
CA MET A 648 -13.55 19.33 4.16
C MET A 648 -14.65 19.82 3.24
N ASN A 649 -15.15 18.93 2.39
CA ASN A 649 -16.36 19.07 1.60
C ASN A 649 -17.41 18.05 2.07
N HIS A 650 -16.96 16.87 2.53
CA HIS A 650 -17.82 15.76 2.93
C HIS A 650 -17.55 15.31 4.37
N PRO A 651 -18.54 14.70 5.05
CA PRO A 651 -18.34 14.12 6.37
C PRO A 651 -17.19 13.09 6.43
N GLY A 652 -16.44 13.10 7.53
CA GLY A 652 -15.33 12.19 7.82
C GLY A 652 -13.99 12.55 7.17
N GLU A 653 -13.89 13.69 6.48
CA GLU A 653 -12.62 14.14 5.89
C GLU A 653 -11.68 14.72 6.95
N ILE A 654 -12.20 15.51 7.91
CA ILE A 654 -11.36 16.10 8.95
C ILE A 654 -10.71 15.02 9.81
N GLU A 655 -11.45 13.97 10.17
CA GLU A 655 -10.92 12.83 10.91
C GLU A 655 -9.71 12.19 10.19
N ARG A 656 -9.86 11.91 8.90
CA ARG A 656 -8.80 11.34 8.06
C ARG A 656 -7.58 12.25 7.98
N LEU A 657 -7.79 13.53 7.67
CA LEU A 657 -6.70 14.52 7.53
C LEU A 657 -5.98 14.77 8.86
N ALA A 658 -6.72 14.84 9.96
CA ALA A 658 -6.16 15.02 11.29
C ALA A 658 -5.35 13.79 11.73
N ALA A 659 -5.81 12.58 11.41
CA ALA A 659 -5.06 11.35 11.65
C ALA A 659 -3.72 11.33 10.89
N MET A 660 -3.68 11.83 9.65
CA MET A 660 -2.41 11.98 8.90
C MET A 660 -1.49 13.03 9.53
N ALA A 661 -2.04 14.19 9.92
CA ALA A 661 -1.28 15.30 10.46
C ALA A 661 -0.73 15.03 11.88
N ALA A 662 -1.40 14.17 12.65
CA ALA A 662 -1.09 13.83 14.04
C ALA A 662 -0.75 15.10 14.87
N PRO A 663 -1.72 16.00 15.07
CA PRO A 663 -1.49 17.27 15.73
C PRO A 663 -1.21 17.11 17.22
N THR A 664 -0.46 18.04 17.79
CA THR A 664 -0.31 18.21 19.25
C THR A 664 -1.21 19.35 19.76
N VAL A 665 -1.64 20.23 18.87
CA VAL A 665 -2.61 21.31 19.13
C VAL A 665 -3.68 21.26 18.04
N ALA A 666 -4.95 21.18 18.43
CA ALA A 666 -6.07 21.10 17.50
C ALA A 666 -6.97 22.31 17.69
N LEU A 667 -7.15 23.10 16.63
CA LEU A 667 -7.92 24.33 16.63
C LEU A 667 -9.20 24.17 15.82
N VAL A 668 -10.34 24.45 16.44
CA VAL A 668 -11.59 24.76 15.75
C VAL A 668 -11.81 26.27 15.81
N THR A 669 -11.83 26.94 14.66
CA THR A 669 -11.96 28.41 14.60
C THR A 669 -13.37 28.90 14.93
N ASN A 670 -14.40 28.19 14.45
CA ASN A 670 -15.83 28.41 14.68
C ASN A 670 -16.63 27.27 14.02
N ALA A 671 -17.93 27.20 14.31
CA ALA A 671 -18.90 26.44 13.51
C ALA A 671 -19.99 27.37 12.96
N GLN A 672 -20.03 27.51 11.64
CA GLN A 672 -20.97 28.37 10.91
C GLN A 672 -21.48 27.65 9.65
N ARG A 673 -22.27 28.32 8.82
CA ARG A 673 -22.81 27.71 7.59
C ARG A 673 -21.71 27.56 6.54
N GLU A 674 -21.38 26.33 6.20
CA GLU A 674 -20.49 25.94 5.09
C GLU A 674 -20.98 24.60 4.49
N HIS A 675 -20.56 24.31 3.25
CA HIS A 675 -20.83 23.06 2.53
C HIS A 675 -22.26 22.51 2.69
N GLN A 676 -23.27 23.38 2.60
CA GLN A 676 -24.67 23.03 2.92
C GLN A 676 -25.29 21.97 1.99
N GLU A 677 -24.62 21.70 0.87
CA GLU A 677 -24.90 20.58 -0.04
C GLU A 677 -24.75 19.22 0.65
N PHE A 678 -23.84 19.11 1.62
CA PHE A 678 -23.55 17.86 2.36
C PHE A 678 -23.75 18.01 3.88
N MET A 679 -23.66 19.23 4.40
CA MET A 679 -23.75 19.56 5.83
C MET A 679 -25.03 20.31 6.15
N HIS A 680 -26.10 19.59 6.43
CA HIS A 680 -27.45 20.17 6.55
C HIS A 680 -27.67 21.06 7.80
N THR A 681 -26.80 20.98 8.82
CA THR A 681 -26.92 21.79 10.04
C THR A 681 -25.56 22.31 10.49
N VAL A 682 -25.54 23.45 11.18
CA VAL A 682 -24.30 23.99 11.78
C VAL A 682 -23.79 23.09 12.91
N GLU A 683 -24.67 22.36 13.59
CA GLU A 683 -24.27 21.33 14.55
C GLU A 683 -23.46 20.20 13.89
N ALA A 684 -23.88 19.74 12.70
CA ALA A 684 -23.11 18.74 11.93
C ALA A 684 -21.73 19.29 11.54
N VAL A 685 -21.65 20.56 11.14
CA VAL A 685 -20.38 21.26 10.88
C VAL A 685 -19.51 21.34 12.13
N ALA A 686 -20.09 21.58 13.31
CA ALA A 686 -19.37 21.62 14.58
C ALA A 686 -18.77 20.25 14.95
N HIS A 687 -19.51 19.17 14.69
CA HIS A 687 -19.03 17.80 14.87
C HIS A 687 -17.90 17.45 13.91
N GLU A 688 -18.06 17.73 12.61
CA GLU A 688 -17.03 17.43 11.60
C GLU A 688 -15.75 18.22 11.87
N ASN A 689 -15.83 19.55 12.03
CA ASN A 689 -14.66 20.35 12.35
C ASN A 689 -14.04 19.96 13.70
N GLY A 690 -14.88 19.55 14.66
CA GLY A 690 -14.46 19.05 15.98
C GLY A 690 -13.73 17.70 15.93
N ALA A 691 -13.86 16.91 14.86
CA ALA A 691 -13.17 15.62 14.73
C ALA A 691 -11.65 15.74 14.84
N VAL A 692 -11.07 16.91 14.52
CA VAL A 692 -9.64 17.21 14.71
C VAL A 692 -9.19 17.04 16.16
N ILE A 693 -10.07 17.28 17.13
CA ILE A 693 -9.80 17.12 18.57
C ILE A 693 -9.62 15.65 18.91
N GLY A 694 -10.35 14.76 18.23
CA GLY A 694 -10.24 13.31 18.42
C GLY A 694 -8.86 12.76 18.06
N ALA A 695 -8.14 13.41 17.14
CA ALA A 695 -6.80 13.03 16.70
C ALA A 695 -5.69 13.47 17.67
N LEU A 696 -5.99 14.24 18.72
CA LEU A 696 -4.99 14.67 19.69
C LEU A 696 -4.52 13.51 20.56
N PRO A 697 -3.21 13.45 20.90
CA PRO A 697 -2.72 12.58 21.97
C PRO A 697 -3.30 13.03 23.33
N GLU A 698 -3.10 12.21 24.37
CA GLU A 698 -3.62 12.49 25.73
C GLU A 698 -3.07 13.80 26.32
N ASP A 699 -1.82 14.15 26.01
CA ASP A 699 -1.14 15.38 26.42
C ASP A 699 -1.35 16.55 25.43
N GLY A 700 -2.17 16.35 24.40
CA GLY A 700 -2.50 17.35 23.40
C GLY A 700 -3.38 18.48 23.94
N VAL A 701 -3.43 19.60 23.21
CA VAL A 701 -4.21 20.79 23.59
C VAL A 701 -5.32 21.07 22.57
N ALA A 702 -6.56 21.08 23.04
CA ALA A 702 -7.71 21.51 22.25
C ALA A 702 -7.93 23.02 22.39
N VAL A 703 -8.11 23.71 21.27
CA VAL A 703 -8.30 25.16 21.19
C VAL A 703 -9.58 25.43 20.41
N TYR A 704 -10.54 26.14 21.00
CA TYR A 704 -11.82 26.45 20.36
C TYR A 704 -12.49 27.66 21.03
N PRO A 705 -13.45 28.32 20.37
CA PRO A 705 -14.10 29.48 20.98
C PRO A 705 -14.98 29.05 22.16
N GLY A 706 -14.89 29.78 23.27
CA GLY A 706 -15.70 29.54 24.46
C GLY A 706 -17.02 30.32 24.48
N ASP A 707 -17.14 31.33 23.60
CA ASP A 707 -18.29 32.23 23.47
C ASP A 707 -19.14 31.90 22.23
N GLU A 708 -19.22 30.62 21.85
CA GLU A 708 -20.06 30.11 20.76
C GLU A 708 -21.06 29.03 21.21
N PRO A 709 -22.22 28.89 20.51
CA PRO A 709 -23.28 27.95 20.91
C PRO A 709 -22.84 26.48 20.99
N TYR A 710 -21.82 26.10 20.21
CA TYR A 710 -21.38 24.71 20.05
C TYR A 710 -20.19 24.32 20.94
N ALA A 711 -19.75 25.19 21.86
CA ALA A 711 -18.62 24.91 22.75
C ALA A 711 -18.78 23.60 23.53
N ALA A 712 -20.00 23.26 23.96
CA ALA A 712 -20.29 22.02 24.69
C ALA A 712 -19.97 20.74 23.89
N ILE A 713 -20.07 20.79 22.55
CA ILE A 713 -19.69 19.66 21.67
C ILE A 713 -18.18 19.43 21.76
N TRP A 714 -17.40 20.52 21.64
CA TRP A 714 -15.95 20.44 21.69
C TRP A 714 -15.40 20.15 23.09
N ASP A 715 -16.09 20.58 24.15
CA ASP A 715 -15.81 20.17 25.53
C ASP A 715 -15.88 18.64 25.67
N LYS A 716 -16.95 18.04 25.14
CA LYS A 716 -17.14 16.58 25.15
C LYS A 716 -16.06 15.86 24.34
N LEU A 717 -15.70 16.38 23.15
CA LEU A 717 -14.66 15.79 22.30
C LEU A 717 -13.26 15.92 22.92
N ALA A 718 -12.97 17.02 23.62
CA ALA A 718 -11.69 17.22 24.30
C ALA A 718 -11.46 16.19 25.41
N GLY A 719 -12.52 15.81 26.14
CA GLY A 719 -12.43 14.83 27.23
C GLY A 719 -11.49 15.31 28.34
N ALA A 720 -10.48 14.51 28.68
CA ALA A 720 -9.51 14.84 29.73
C ALA A 720 -8.33 15.72 29.25
N ARG A 721 -8.27 16.04 27.95
CA ARG A 721 -7.17 16.82 27.36
C ARG A 721 -7.20 18.26 27.86
N ARG A 722 -6.04 18.93 27.79
CA ARG A 722 -5.95 20.35 28.12
C ARG A 722 -6.76 21.18 27.11
N VAL A 723 -7.50 22.16 27.60
CA VAL A 723 -8.32 23.07 26.78
C VAL A 723 -7.82 24.50 26.94
N LEU A 724 -7.78 25.26 25.85
CA LEU A 724 -7.69 26.72 25.86
C LEU A 724 -8.86 27.31 25.09
N ARG A 725 -9.83 27.87 25.79
CA ARG A 725 -10.97 28.55 25.18
C ARG A 725 -10.60 30.00 24.86
N PHE A 726 -10.85 30.42 23.64
CA PHE A 726 -10.64 31.82 23.22
C PHE A 726 -11.96 32.54 22.96
N GLY A 727 -11.96 33.88 22.99
CA GLY A 727 -13.15 34.65 22.65
C GLY A 727 -13.04 36.11 23.05
N LEU A 728 -14.13 36.86 22.90
CA LEU A 728 -14.17 38.29 23.22
C LEU A 728 -14.77 38.57 24.62
N GLN A 729 -15.18 37.52 25.33
CA GLN A 729 -15.76 37.64 26.66
C GLN A 729 -14.69 37.47 27.76
N PRO A 730 -14.69 38.33 28.80
CA PRO A 730 -13.86 38.13 29.98
C PRO A 730 -14.14 36.79 30.66
N GLY A 731 -13.09 36.15 31.18
CA GLY A 731 -13.20 34.88 31.93
C GLY A 731 -12.91 33.62 31.10
N LEU A 732 -12.66 33.76 29.79
CA LEU A 732 -12.08 32.70 28.96
C LEU A 732 -10.56 32.59 29.20
N ASP A 733 -9.94 31.51 28.71
CA ASP A 733 -8.49 31.32 28.87
C ASP A 733 -7.70 32.37 28.09
N VAL A 734 -8.12 32.68 26.86
CA VAL A 734 -7.50 33.70 26.00
C VAL A 734 -8.57 34.66 25.49
N TYR A 735 -8.58 35.89 26.01
CA TYR A 735 -9.57 36.90 25.60
C TYR A 735 -8.98 38.29 25.42
N ALA A 736 -9.75 39.14 24.75
CA ALA A 736 -9.44 40.55 24.58
C ALA A 736 -10.26 41.42 25.53
N GLU A 737 -9.61 42.40 26.15
CA GLU A 737 -10.20 43.49 26.91
C GLU A 737 -9.84 44.84 26.27
N ARG A 738 -10.56 45.91 26.64
CA ARG A 738 -10.27 47.28 26.17
C ARG A 738 -10.16 47.37 24.63
N VAL A 739 -11.07 46.68 23.92
CA VAL A 739 -11.07 46.60 22.46
C VAL A 739 -11.49 47.92 21.82
N VAL A 740 -10.62 48.48 20.98
CA VAL A 740 -10.86 49.68 20.18
C VAL A 740 -10.68 49.32 18.71
N THR A 741 -11.79 49.24 17.97
CA THR A 741 -11.78 48.98 16.53
C THR A 741 -11.53 50.27 15.75
N GLN A 742 -10.60 50.23 14.80
CA GLN A 742 -10.26 51.34 13.91
C GLN A 742 -10.44 50.92 12.44
N ALA A 743 -10.32 51.87 11.50
CA ALA A 743 -10.49 51.60 10.08
C ALA A 743 -9.46 50.60 9.52
N HIS A 744 -8.23 50.61 10.04
CA HIS A 744 -7.12 49.81 9.53
C HIS A 744 -6.65 48.71 10.51
N GLY A 745 -7.31 48.56 11.65
CA GLY A 745 -6.83 47.64 12.68
C GLY A 745 -7.69 47.63 13.95
N THR A 746 -7.26 46.86 14.94
CA THR A 746 -7.92 46.75 16.24
C THR A 746 -6.87 46.78 17.35
N GLN A 747 -7.03 47.68 18.30
CA GLN A 747 -6.19 47.75 19.51
C GLN A 747 -6.92 47.08 20.68
N CYS A 748 -6.22 46.25 21.45
CA CYS A 748 -6.78 45.62 22.65
C CYS A 748 -5.72 45.22 23.68
N GLY A 749 -6.13 44.97 24.92
CA GLY A 749 -5.36 44.17 25.86
C GLY A 749 -5.69 42.69 25.69
N VAL A 750 -4.70 41.84 25.46
CA VAL A 750 -4.85 40.38 25.44
C VAL A 750 -4.55 39.83 26.82
N VAL A 751 -5.45 39.02 27.37
CA VAL A 751 -5.27 38.30 28.63
C VAL A 751 -5.15 36.82 28.34
N THR A 752 -4.13 36.16 28.89
CA THR A 752 -3.83 34.74 28.68
C THR A 752 -3.37 34.09 29.99
N PRO A 753 -3.27 32.75 30.07
CA PRO A 753 -2.70 32.08 31.25
C PRO A 753 -1.20 32.38 31.43
N ALA A 754 -0.51 32.86 30.39
CA ALA A 754 0.89 33.24 30.42
C ALA A 754 1.13 34.72 30.77
N GLY A 755 0.06 35.47 31.09
CA GLY A 755 0.10 36.91 31.39
C GLY A 755 -0.73 37.74 30.41
N SER A 756 -0.60 39.06 30.53
CA SER A 756 -1.34 40.03 29.71
C SER A 756 -0.41 40.95 28.92
N ALA A 757 -0.82 41.34 27.72
CA ALA A 757 -0.05 42.22 26.84
C ALA A 757 -0.96 43.07 25.94
N GLY A 758 -0.50 44.25 25.54
CA GLY A 758 -1.19 45.05 24.52
C GLY A 758 -0.95 44.50 23.12
N LEU A 759 -1.98 44.50 22.27
CA LEU A 759 -1.90 44.13 20.86
C LEU A 759 -2.47 45.27 20.02
N ASP A 760 -1.70 45.71 19.03
CA ASP A 760 -2.19 46.51 17.91
C ASP A 760 -2.24 45.60 16.69
N LEU A 761 -3.42 45.13 16.32
CA LEU A 761 -3.63 44.19 15.23
C LEU A 761 -3.92 45.00 13.94
N PRO A 762 -3.03 45.01 12.94
CA PRO A 762 -3.16 45.83 11.72
C PRO A 762 -4.14 45.22 10.69
N VAL A 763 -5.15 44.48 11.15
CA VAL A 763 -6.24 43.97 10.32
C VAL A 763 -7.59 44.30 10.96
N PRO A 764 -8.54 44.89 10.20
CA PRO A 764 -9.80 45.34 10.76
C PRO A 764 -10.77 44.18 11.01
N GLY A 765 -11.71 44.40 11.94
CA GLY A 765 -12.83 43.51 12.20
C GLY A 765 -12.65 42.60 13.42
N LEU A 766 -13.72 42.44 14.21
CA LEU A 766 -13.73 41.59 15.40
C LEU A 766 -13.51 40.11 15.08
N HIS A 767 -13.89 39.65 13.90
CA HIS A 767 -13.60 38.29 13.43
C HIS A 767 -12.09 38.05 13.28
N ASN A 768 -11.32 39.06 12.84
CA ASN A 768 -9.86 38.96 12.77
C ASN A 768 -9.20 39.04 14.15
N LEU A 769 -9.77 39.82 15.08
CA LEU A 769 -9.35 39.78 16.48
C LEU A 769 -9.57 38.38 17.09
N ARG A 770 -10.72 37.74 16.83
CA ARG A 770 -10.95 36.34 17.25
C ARG A 770 -9.93 35.37 16.65
N ASN A 771 -9.63 35.50 15.35
CA ASN A 771 -8.57 34.72 14.70
C ASN A 771 -7.19 34.94 15.36
N ALA A 772 -6.88 36.18 15.74
CA ALA A 772 -5.64 36.51 16.44
C ALA A 772 -5.59 35.88 17.84
N LEU A 773 -6.68 35.90 18.61
CA LEU A 773 -6.77 35.24 19.91
C LEU A 773 -6.62 33.72 19.78
N ALA A 774 -7.25 33.11 18.77
CA ALA A 774 -7.07 31.70 18.44
C ALA A 774 -5.59 31.39 18.12
N ALA A 775 -4.94 32.23 17.30
CA ALA A 775 -3.54 32.08 16.96
C ALA A 775 -2.61 32.21 18.18
N ILE A 776 -2.89 33.15 19.10
CA ILE A 776 -2.17 33.29 20.37
C ILE A 776 -2.35 32.05 21.23
N ALA A 777 -3.58 31.54 21.37
CA ALA A 777 -3.86 30.32 22.11
C ALA A 777 -3.09 29.11 21.54
N CYS A 778 -3.07 28.94 20.21
CA CYS A 778 -2.29 27.91 19.54
C CYS A 778 -0.78 28.10 19.72
N GLY A 779 -0.27 29.33 19.62
CA GLY A 779 1.14 29.64 19.84
C GLY A 779 1.58 29.27 21.26
N LEU A 780 0.82 29.68 22.26
CA LEU A 780 1.07 29.32 23.67
C LEU A 780 0.99 27.81 23.90
N ALA A 781 0.00 27.13 23.32
CA ALA A 781 -0.14 25.68 23.39
C ALA A 781 1.03 24.94 22.75
N ALA A 782 1.57 25.47 21.64
CA ALA A 782 2.75 24.94 20.96
C ALA A 782 4.06 25.25 21.71
N GLY A 783 4.04 26.18 22.69
CA GLY A 783 5.18 26.57 23.52
C GLY A 783 5.81 27.92 23.20
N ALA A 784 5.22 28.71 22.29
CA ALA A 784 5.71 30.05 21.97
C ALA A 784 5.46 31.02 23.15
N PRO A 785 6.44 31.88 23.51
CA PRO A 785 6.23 32.92 24.52
C PRO A 785 5.18 33.96 24.10
N LEU A 786 4.39 34.48 25.04
CA LEU A 786 3.36 35.49 24.77
C LEU A 786 3.90 36.72 24.02
N HIS A 787 5.06 37.24 24.43
CA HIS A 787 5.66 38.42 23.78
C HIS A 787 5.98 38.17 22.30
N THR A 788 6.37 36.94 21.95
CA THR A 788 6.61 36.51 20.57
C THR A 788 5.32 36.47 19.77
N CYS A 789 4.24 35.94 20.35
CA CYS A 789 2.91 35.92 19.73
C CYS A 789 2.42 37.35 19.41
N ILE A 790 2.55 38.26 20.38
CA ILE A 790 2.15 39.66 20.23
C ILE A 790 2.99 40.37 19.17
N ALA A 791 4.32 40.21 19.20
CA ALA A 791 5.21 40.83 18.22
C ALA A 791 4.92 40.36 16.79
N ALA A 792 4.66 39.05 16.59
CA ALA A 792 4.31 38.51 15.28
C ALA A 792 2.99 39.07 14.75
N LEU A 793 1.97 39.18 15.60
CA LEU A 793 0.65 39.66 15.19
C LEU A 793 0.61 41.17 14.98
N ALA A 794 1.39 41.94 15.72
CA ALA A 794 1.56 43.37 15.47
C ALA A 794 2.20 43.68 14.11
N GLY A 795 3.02 42.76 13.59
CA GLY A 795 3.61 42.82 12.25
C GLY A 795 2.83 42.10 11.16
N PHE A 796 1.65 41.55 11.45
CA PHE A 796 0.89 40.72 10.51
C PHE A 796 0.35 41.54 9.33
N GLN A 797 0.25 40.93 8.15
CA GLN A 797 -0.41 41.54 6.99
C GLN A 797 -1.57 40.67 6.54
N ALA A 798 -2.65 41.33 6.10
CA ALA A 798 -3.82 40.64 5.56
C ALA A 798 -3.43 39.71 4.40
N VAL A 799 -4.01 38.52 4.39
CA VAL A 799 -3.85 37.55 3.29
C VAL A 799 -4.53 38.12 2.03
N ALA A 800 -3.92 37.90 0.86
CA ALA A 800 -4.49 38.37 -0.41
C ALA A 800 -5.95 37.90 -0.58
N GLY A 801 -6.84 38.82 -0.94
CA GLY A 801 -8.27 38.55 -1.10
C GLY A 801 -9.04 38.27 0.20
N ARG A 802 -8.46 38.54 1.38
CA ARG A 802 -9.10 38.32 2.69
C ARG A 802 -8.98 39.57 3.57
N MET A 803 -9.94 40.49 3.45
CA MET A 803 -9.97 41.77 4.16
C MET A 803 -8.72 42.64 3.91
N GLN A 804 -8.17 42.57 2.70
CA GLN A 804 -7.00 43.36 2.33
C GLN A 804 -7.41 44.81 2.07
N HIS A 805 -6.86 45.72 2.86
CA HIS A 805 -7.11 47.15 2.75
C HIS A 805 -6.20 47.82 1.70
N ARG A 806 -6.77 48.65 0.82
CA ARG A 806 -6.04 49.46 -0.16
C ARG A 806 -6.56 50.90 -0.15
N GLN A 807 -5.66 51.86 0.04
CA GLN A 807 -5.97 53.27 -0.12
C GLN A 807 -5.80 53.65 -1.60
N MET A 808 -6.85 54.19 -2.22
CA MET A 808 -6.81 54.69 -3.60
C MET A 808 -6.25 56.13 -3.65
N SER A 809 -5.77 56.55 -4.82
CA SER A 809 -5.16 57.88 -5.01
C SER A 809 -6.12 59.06 -4.77
N ASP A 810 -7.42 58.82 -4.90
CA ASP A 810 -8.50 59.78 -4.67
C ASP A 810 -9.01 59.79 -3.21
N GLY A 811 -8.41 58.97 -2.33
CA GLY A 811 -8.80 58.85 -0.93
C GLY A 811 -9.85 57.78 -0.66
N THR A 812 -10.36 57.07 -1.67
CA THR A 812 -11.28 55.95 -1.46
C THR A 812 -10.59 54.77 -0.77
N VAL A 813 -11.26 54.19 0.22
CA VAL A 813 -10.85 52.96 0.88
C VAL A 813 -11.44 51.76 0.13
N LEU A 814 -10.60 50.84 -0.34
CA LEU A 814 -11.01 49.60 -0.99
C LEU A 814 -10.61 48.39 -0.13
N ILE A 815 -11.59 47.58 0.27
CA ILE A 815 -11.38 46.29 0.93
C ILE A 815 -11.60 45.17 -0.09
N ASP A 816 -10.55 44.39 -0.29
CA ASP A 816 -10.54 43.18 -1.10
C ASP A 816 -10.78 41.94 -0.19
N ASP A 817 -11.99 41.38 -0.26
CA ASP A 817 -12.41 40.15 0.43
C ASP A 817 -12.99 39.12 -0.56
N THR A 818 -12.32 38.94 -1.71
CA THR A 818 -12.82 38.16 -2.85
C THR A 818 -12.47 36.67 -2.81
N TYR A 819 -11.97 36.13 -1.70
CA TYR A 819 -11.52 34.73 -1.64
C TYR A 819 -12.66 33.72 -1.48
N ASN A 820 -13.51 33.89 -0.45
CA ASN A 820 -14.69 33.04 -0.25
C ASN A 820 -15.85 33.85 0.34
N ALA A 821 -17.08 33.43 0.06
CA ALA A 821 -18.28 34.04 0.59
C ALA A 821 -19.33 33.00 0.97
N ASN A 822 -19.82 33.14 2.20
CA ASN A 822 -21.02 32.53 2.74
C ASN A 822 -21.75 33.60 3.57
N PRO A 823 -22.98 33.38 4.04
CA PRO A 823 -23.76 34.40 4.74
C PRO A 823 -23.03 34.98 5.95
N ASP A 824 -22.41 34.12 6.75
CA ASP A 824 -21.78 34.53 8.02
C ASP A 824 -20.50 35.36 7.78
N SER A 825 -19.67 34.98 6.81
CA SER A 825 -18.50 35.78 6.41
C SER A 825 -18.91 37.08 5.70
N ALA A 826 -20.02 37.11 4.96
CA ALA A 826 -20.53 38.32 4.31
C ALA A 826 -21.01 39.35 5.33
N ARG A 827 -21.73 38.90 6.36
CA ARG A 827 -22.13 39.75 7.48
C ARG A 827 -20.93 40.32 8.23
N ALA A 828 -19.91 39.49 8.50
CA ALA A 828 -18.68 39.94 9.15
C ALA A 828 -17.92 41.01 8.33
N ALA A 829 -17.97 40.92 6.99
CA ALA A 829 -17.41 41.92 6.09
C ALA A 829 -18.24 43.22 6.09
N ILE A 830 -19.57 43.11 6.08
CA ILE A 830 -20.50 44.25 6.19
C ILE A 830 -20.26 45.03 7.49
N ASP A 831 -20.08 44.34 8.62
CA ASP A 831 -19.81 44.99 9.92
C ASP A 831 -18.54 45.85 9.90
N VAL A 832 -17.55 45.47 9.10
CA VAL A 832 -16.34 46.28 8.89
C VAL A 832 -16.64 47.48 7.99
N LEU A 833 -17.30 47.26 6.84
CA LEU A 833 -17.64 48.33 5.91
C LEU A 833 -18.52 49.41 6.57
N ALA A 834 -19.47 49.01 7.41
CA ALA A 834 -20.38 49.91 8.13
C ALA A 834 -19.66 50.92 9.04
N ARG A 835 -18.43 50.61 9.48
CA ARG A 835 -17.61 51.49 10.33
C ARG A 835 -16.71 52.44 9.54
N LEU A 836 -16.64 52.28 8.22
CA LEU A 836 -15.81 53.13 7.36
C LEU A 836 -16.55 54.43 6.93
N PRO A 837 -15.84 55.43 6.40
CA PRO A 837 -16.45 56.66 5.91
C PRO A 837 -17.51 56.42 4.82
N ALA A 838 -18.65 57.10 4.94
CA ALA A 838 -19.68 57.11 3.91
C ALA A 838 -19.30 58.04 2.73
N PRO A 839 -19.82 57.83 1.50
CA PRO A 839 -20.72 56.73 1.11
C PRO A 839 -20.00 55.37 1.02
N ARG A 840 -20.69 54.29 1.44
CA ARG A 840 -20.21 52.90 1.50
C ARG A 840 -20.87 52.07 0.40
N ALA A 841 -20.06 51.43 -0.44
CA ALA A 841 -20.53 50.50 -1.45
C ALA A 841 -20.08 49.07 -1.14
N LEU A 842 -21.03 48.14 -1.05
CA LEU A 842 -20.76 46.70 -1.05
C LEU A 842 -20.89 46.17 -2.47
N VAL A 843 -19.88 45.45 -2.95
CA VAL A 843 -19.94 44.65 -4.16
C VAL A 843 -20.00 43.18 -3.77
N LEU A 844 -21.08 42.49 -4.14
CA LEU A 844 -21.33 41.10 -3.75
C LEU A 844 -21.49 40.20 -4.98
N GLY A 845 -20.61 39.22 -5.14
CA GLY A 845 -20.79 38.11 -6.06
C GLY A 845 -21.63 36.99 -5.46
N ASP A 846 -21.94 35.97 -6.28
CA ASP A 846 -22.63 34.78 -5.80
C ASP A 846 -21.82 34.08 -4.69
N MET A 847 -22.52 33.70 -3.61
CA MET A 847 -21.99 32.90 -2.52
C MET A 847 -22.06 31.42 -2.90
N GLY A 848 -20.93 30.72 -2.75
CA GLY A 848 -20.85 29.27 -2.94
C GLY A 848 -21.25 28.49 -1.69
N GLU A 849 -21.38 27.17 -1.83
CA GLU A 849 -21.58 26.22 -0.71
C GLU A 849 -22.88 26.44 0.10
N VAL A 850 -23.85 27.15 -0.47
CA VAL A 850 -25.14 27.51 0.16
C VAL A 850 -26.27 26.48 -0.06
N GLY A 851 -26.05 25.48 -0.92
CA GLY A 851 -27.03 24.42 -1.22
C GLY A 851 -28.38 24.96 -1.71
N ASP A 852 -29.45 24.18 -1.49
CA ASP A 852 -30.81 24.52 -1.94
C ASP A 852 -31.38 25.81 -1.30
N ASN A 853 -30.80 26.27 -0.19
CA ASN A 853 -31.20 27.49 0.52
C ASN A 853 -30.53 28.76 -0.01
N GLY A 854 -29.78 28.67 -1.11
CA GLY A 854 -29.04 29.79 -1.72
C GLY A 854 -29.85 31.09 -1.86
N PRO A 855 -31.06 31.09 -2.44
CA PRO A 855 -31.86 32.31 -2.59
C PRO A 855 -32.22 33.00 -1.26
N ALA A 856 -32.55 32.23 -0.22
CA ALA A 856 -32.88 32.78 1.10
C ALA A 856 -31.64 33.39 1.76
N MET A 857 -30.49 32.72 1.64
CA MET A 857 -29.21 33.16 2.18
C MET A 857 -28.70 34.45 1.51
N HIS A 858 -28.89 34.61 0.20
CA HIS A 858 -28.55 35.86 -0.49
C HIS A 858 -29.47 37.01 -0.06
N ARG A 859 -30.78 36.78 0.09
CA ARG A 859 -31.71 37.79 0.64
C ARG A 859 -31.30 38.25 2.03
N GLU A 860 -30.95 37.32 2.92
CA GLU A 860 -30.47 37.62 4.28
C GLU A 860 -29.29 38.60 4.25
N VAL A 861 -28.29 38.38 3.39
CA VAL A 861 -27.12 39.28 3.28
C VAL A 861 -27.51 40.66 2.75
N GLY A 862 -28.43 40.72 1.78
CA GLY A 862 -28.97 41.98 1.26
C GLY A 862 -29.72 42.79 2.32
N ASP A 863 -30.62 42.14 3.07
CA ASP A 863 -31.34 42.76 4.19
C ASP A 863 -30.37 43.25 5.26
N TYR A 864 -29.39 42.42 5.64
CA TYR A 864 -28.39 42.77 6.65
C TYR A 864 -27.55 43.99 6.24
N ALA A 865 -27.11 44.07 4.98
CA ALA A 865 -26.36 45.23 4.48
C ALA A 865 -27.19 46.53 4.56
N ARG A 866 -28.49 46.47 4.23
CA ARG A 866 -29.38 47.63 4.37
C ARG A 866 -29.54 48.05 5.83
N GLU A 867 -29.79 47.08 6.72
CA GLU A 867 -29.97 47.32 8.15
C GLU A 867 -28.73 47.94 8.81
N HIS A 868 -27.54 47.64 8.29
CA HIS A 868 -26.25 48.16 8.79
C HIS A 868 -25.79 49.45 8.10
N GLY A 869 -26.68 50.13 7.36
CA GLY A 869 -26.41 51.46 6.82
C GLY A 869 -25.34 51.48 5.73
N ILE A 870 -25.30 50.45 4.89
CA ILE A 870 -24.54 50.48 3.64
C ILE A 870 -25.32 51.32 2.62
N ASP A 871 -24.65 52.27 1.95
CA ASP A 871 -25.30 53.26 1.08
C ASP A 871 -25.66 52.70 -0.30
N ALA A 872 -24.90 51.71 -0.79
CA ALA A 872 -25.16 51.06 -2.07
C ALA A 872 -24.73 49.59 -2.08
N LEU A 873 -25.51 48.75 -2.75
CA LEU A 873 -25.17 47.34 -3.02
C LEU A 873 -25.07 47.11 -4.53
N ILE A 874 -23.94 46.59 -5.01
CA ILE A 874 -23.76 46.20 -6.41
C ILE A 874 -23.56 44.70 -6.45
N THR A 875 -24.33 43.98 -7.27
CA THR A 875 -24.22 42.52 -7.35
C THR A 875 -23.73 42.06 -8.70
N LEU A 876 -22.97 40.96 -8.73
CA LEU A 876 -22.45 40.34 -9.94
C LEU A 876 -22.66 38.83 -9.88
N GLY A 877 -23.63 38.33 -10.62
CA GLY A 877 -24.01 36.92 -10.65
C GLY A 877 -25.53 36.74 -10.69
N GLU A 878 -25.97 35.49 -10.80
CA GLU A 878 -27.40 35.17 -10.88
C GLU A 878 -28.02 35.11 -9.48
N ALA A 879 -27.38 34.37 -8.57
CA ALA A 879 -27.90 34.17 -7.21
C ALA A 879 -27.87 35.44 -6.36
N SER A 880 -26.84 36.28 -6.53
CA SER A 880 -26.68 37.55 -5.80
C SER A 880 -27.71 38.61 -6.19
N ARG A 881 -28.53 38.39 -7.24
CA ARG A 881 -29.68 39.25 -7.53
C ARG A 881 -30.71 39.26 -6.41
N ASP A 882 -30.85 38.15 -5.70
CA ASP A 882 -31.73 38.05 -4.55
C ASP A 882 -31.29 38.99 -3.41
N ALA A 883 -29.97 39.16 -3.22
CA ALA A 883 -29.43 40.14 -2.29
C ALA A 883 -29.75 41.59 -2.71
N ALA A 884 -29.62 41.89 -4.01
CA ALA A 884 -29.98 43.21 -4.54
C ALA A 884 -31.47 43.52 -4.35
N HIS A 885 -32.35 42.54 -4.62
CA HIS A 885 -33.78 42.70 -4.42
C HIS A 885 -34.14 42.96 -2.95
N ALA A 886 -33.54 42.21 -2.01
CA ALA A 886 -33.76 42.38 -0.57
C ALA A 886 -33.25 43.75 -0.07
N PHE A 887 -32.09 44.20 -0.54
CA PHE A 887 -31.50 45.49 -0.18
C PHE A 887 -32.36 46.68 -0.63
N GLY A 888 -33.02 46.59 -1.79
CA GLY A 888 -33.99 47.58 -2.27
C GLY A 888 -33.41 48.59 -3.27
N PRO A 889 -33.99 49.80 -3.42
CA PRO A 889 -33.76 50.70 -4.57
C PRO A 889 -32.35 51.27 -4.69
N ALA A 890 -31.54 51.21 -3.62
CA ALA A 890 -30.13 51.58 -3.65
C ALA A 890 -29.20 50.42 -4.11
N ALA A 891 -29.77 49.28 -4.51
CA ALA A 891 -29.02 48.18 -5.10
C ALA A 891 -29.01 48.24 -6.64
N ARG A 892 -27.96 47.68 -7.25
CA ARG A 892 -27.83 47.50 -8.68
C ARG A 892 -27.26 46.12 -9.01
N ALA A 893 -28.06 45.30 -9.69
CA ALA A 893 -27.57 44.06 -10.27
C ALA A 893 -26.85 44.34 -11.59
N CYS A 894 -25.63 43.81 -11.75
CA CYS A 894 -24.80 43.95 -12.93
C CYS A 894 -24.58 42.60 -13.61
N ALA A 895 -24.46 42.61 -14.93
CA ALA A 895 -24.17 41.42 -15.74
C ALA A 895 -22.68 41.24 -16.03
N SER A 896 -21.86 42.27 -15.82
CA SER A 896 -20.43 42.26 -16.15
C SER A 896 -19.59 43.07 -15.16
N VAL A 897 -18.29 42.77 -15.11
CA VAL A 897 -17.31 43.53 -14.32
C VAL A 897 -17.29 45.01 -14.73
N ASP A 898 -17.44 45.31 -16.03
CA ASP A 898 -17.44 46.68 -16.54
C ASP A 898 -18.64 47.48 -16.03
N GLU A 899 -19.82 46.86 -15.95
CA GLU A 899 -21.01 47.47 -15.35
C GLU A 899 -20.82 47.75 -13.86
N VAL A 900 -20.18 46.82 -13.12
CA VAL A 900 -19.87 47.01 -11.70
C VAL A 900 -18.93 48.21 -11.52
N VAL A 901 -17.85 48.29 -12.31
CA VAL A 901 -16.89 49.39 -12.24
C VAL A 901 -17.54 50.72 -12.63
N ALA A 902 -18.39 50.73 -13.67
CA ALA A 902 -19.14 51.93 -14.06
C ALA A 902 -20.09 52.40 -12.96
N ALA A 903 -20.77 51.46 -12.28
CA ALA A 903 -21.63 51.77 -11.15
C ALA A 903 -20.85 52.37 -9.97
N LEU A 904 -19.73 51.76 -9.58
CA LEU A 904 -18.85 52.27 -8.52
C LEU A 904 -18.33 53.68 -8.84
N ARG A 905 -17.84 53.91 -10.06
CA ARG A 905 -17.34 55.23 -10.48
C ARG A 905 -18.44 56.30 -10.51
N GLY A 906 -19.68 55.92 -10.83
CA GLY A 906 -20.84 56.81 -10.78
C GLY A 906 -21.22 57.20 -9.35
N LEU A 907 -21.10 56.28 -8.39
CA LEU A 907 -21.45 56.50 -6.99
C LEU A 907 -20.39 57.30 -6.21
N ARG A 908 -19.12 57.25 -6.64
CA ARG A 908 -17.97 57.88 -5.94
C ARG A 908 -17.95 57.59 -4.43
N PRO A 909 -17.99 56.31 -4.02
CA PRO A 909 -18.00 55.96 -2.61
C PRO A 909 -16.65 56.29 -1.94
N SER A 910 -16.72 56.72 -0.68
CA SER A 910 -15.55 56.88 0.17
C SER A 910 -14.98 55.52 0.60
N SER A 911 -15.83 54.49 0.67
CA SER A 911 -15.45 53.13 1.09
C SER A 911 -16.12 52.06 0.21
N ILE A 912 -15.34 51.08 -0.22
CA ILE A 912 -15.78 49.96 -1.07
C ILE A 912 -15.34 48.66 -0.42
N LEU A 913 -16.23 47.66 -0.36
CA LEU A 913 -15.86 46.28 -0.06
C LEU A 913 -16.29 45.39 -1.21
N ILE A 914 -15.39 44.54 -1.70
CA ILE A 914 -15.69 43.56 -2.75
C ILE A 914 -15.60 42.16 -2.17
N LYS A 915 -16.69 41.41 -2.27
CA LYS A 915 -16.80 40.05 -1.73
C LYS A 915 -17.44 39.10 -2.73
N GLY A 916 -16.97 37.85 -2.75
CA GLY A 916 -17.58 36.75 -3.49
C GLY A 916 -16.79 35.46 -3.35
N SER A 917 -17.38 34.35 -3.77
CA SER A 917 -16.69 33.06 -3.78
C SER A 917 -15.68 32.96 -4.92
N ARG A 918 -14.65 32.13 -4.75
CA ARG A 918 -13.51 32.00 -5.67
C ARG A 918 -13.92 31.74 -7.13
N PHE A 919 -14.98 30.96 -7.36
CA PHE A 919 -15.47 30.66 -8.71
C PHE A 919 -16.00 31.90 -9.45
N MET A 920 -16.43 32.94 -8.73
CA MET A 920 -16.88 34.21 -9.30
C MET A 920 -15.73 35.10 -9.78
N ARG A 921 -14.50 34.84 -9.32
CA ARG A 921 -13.30 35.59 -9.70
C ARG A 921 -13.43 37.10 -9.49
N MET A 922 -13.97 37.50 -8.33
CA MET A 922 -14.26 38.89 -7.99
C MET A 922 -13.00 39.77 -7.87
N GLU A 923 -11.81 39.19 -7.79
CA GLU A 923 -10.52 39.91 -7.88
C GLU A 923 -10.37 40.70 -9.18
N ARG A 924 -11.12 40.32 -10.23
CA ARG A 924 -11.23 41.06 -11.49
C ARG A 924 -11.84 42.44 -11.29
N VAL A 925 -12.81 42.57 -10.38
CA VAL A 925 -13.44 43.86 -10.06
C VAL A 925 -12.44 44.74 -9.31
N VAL A 926 -11.71 44.18 -8.34
CA VAL A 926 -10.64 44.87 -7.61
C VAL A 926 -9.62 45.43 -8.61
N THR A 927 -9.13 44.57 -9.52
CA THR A 927 -8.13 44.94 -10.53
C THR A 927 -8.64 46.02 -11.50
N ALA A 928 -9.85 45.85 -12.04
CA ALA A 928 -10.45 46.78 -12.99
C ALA A 928 -10.78 48.15 -12.37
N PHE A 929 -11.18 48.16 -11.08
CA PHE A 929 -11.44 49.40 -10.36
C PHE A 929 -10.14 50.13 -9.98
N SER A 930 -9.11 49.41 -9.55
CA SER A 930 -7.81 49.97 -9.18
C SER A 930 -6.94 50.43 -10.37
N GLY A 931 -7.26 50.03 -11.61
CA GLY A 931 -6.43 50.27 -12.78
C GLY A 931 -6.59 51.66 -13.43
N ASN A 932 -5.50 52.40 -13.53
CA ASN A 932 -5.24 53.42 -14.56
C ASN A 932 -4.51 52.72 -15.73
N ASN A 933 -5.21 52.46 -16.85
CA ASN A 933 -4.72 52.07 -18.19
C ASN A 933 -3.29 51.44 -18.34
N GLN A 934 -2.94 50.41 -17.56
CA GLN A 934 -1.85 49.49 -17.89
C GLN A 934 -2.30 48.05 -17.62
N ALA A 935 -2.39 47.26 -18.69
CA ALA A 935 -2.73 45.84 -18.63
C ALA A 935 -1.66 45.06 -17.85
N PRO A 936 -2.02 44.23 -16.87
CA PRO A 936 -1.10 43.25 -16.32
C PRO A 936 -1.03 42.03 -17.26
N SER A 937 0.18 41.74 -17.72
CA SER A 937 0.55 40.51 -18.41
C SER A 937 0.32 39.28 -17.53
N GLY A 938 -0.18 38.22 -18.18
CA GLY A 938 -0.63 36.94 -17.62
C GLY A 938 0.18 36.31 -16.49
N GLN A 939 -0.55 35.75 -15.54
CA GLN A 939 -0.44 34.35 -15.09
C GLN A 939 -1.77 33.97 -14.44
N GLY A 940 -2.71 33.52 -15.27
CA GLY A 940 -3.91 32.86 -14.78
C GLY A 940 -3.57 31.42 -14.46
N ASP A 941 -3.56 31.07 -13.17
CA ASP A 941 -3.56 29.68 -12.71
C ASP A 941 -4.80 28.98 -13.26
N LYS A 942 -4.62 28.16 -14.31
CA LYS A 942 -5.63 27.25 -14.87
C LYS A 942 -5.72 25.97 -14.03
N HIS A 943 -5.90 26.09 -12.72
CA HIS A 943 -5.96 24.95 -11.81
C HIS A 943 -7.27 24.96 -11.02
N ALA A 944 -8.31 24.43 -11.64
CA ALA A 944 -9.54 23.95 -10.99
C ALA A 944 -10.20 22.93 -11.94
N ALA A 945 -9.65 21.72 -11.92
CA ALA A 945 -10.29 20.45 -12.24
C ALA A 945 -9.51 19.39 -11.45
#